data_AF-A0A4J1QML7-F1
#
_entry.id   AF-A0A4J1QML7-F1
#
_cell.length_a   1.000
_cell.length_b   1.000
_cell.length_c   1.000
_cell.angle_alpha   90.00
_cell.angle_beta   90.00
_cell.angle_gamma   90.00
#
_symmetry.space_group_name_H-M   'P 1'
#
loop_
_entity.id
_entity.type
_entity.pdbx_description
1 polymer ?
#
loop_
_entity_poly.entity_id
_entity_poly.type
_entity_poly.pdbx_seq_one_letter_code
_entity_poly.pdbx_strand_id
1 'polypeptide(L)'
;MFASKSERKVHYSIRKFSIGVASVAVASLFMGSVVHATEKEGSTQAATSSNMAKTEHRKAAKQFDEYINKMIQLDRRKDTQNRTLIIKLSAIKTKYLRELNVLEEKSKDELPPKIKEELTAAFEQFKKDTLPTEPGKKVAEAKKKVEEAEKKVAEAKKKAKAQKEEDYRNYPTITYKTLELEIAEFDVKVKEAELELVKKEADESRNEGTINQAKAKVESEKAEATRLKKIKTDREKAEEEAKRRADAKEQDESKRRKSRVKRGDLGEQATPDKKENDAKSSDSSVGEETLPSPSLKPGKKVAEAQKKVEEAKKKAKDQKEEDRRNYPTNTYKTLELEIAESDVKVKEAELELVKEEAKESQNEEKIKQAKAKVESKKAEATRLENIKTDRKKAEEEAKRKAAEEDKVKEKPAEQPQPAPAPQPEKPAPKPENPAEQPKAEKPADQQAEEDYARRSEEEYNRLTQQQPPKTEKPAQPSTPKTGWKQENGMWYFYNTDGSMATGWLQNNGSWYYLNSNGAMATGWLQNNGSWYYLNANGSMATGWLQNNGSWYYLNANGSMATGWLQYNGSWYYLNANGDMATGWLQYNGSWYYLNANGDMATGWLQNNGSWYYLNANGDMATGWLQYNGSWYYLNANGSMATDWVKDGDTWYYLEASGAMKASQWFKVSDKWYYVNGLGALAVNTTVDGYRVNANGEWVN
;
A
#
# COMPACT_ATOMS: atom_id res chain seq x y z
N MET A 1 29.62 22.33 53.73
CA MET A 1 30.87 23.04 53.34
C MET A 1 31.06 22.86 51.83
N PHE A 2 31.44 23.92 51.10
CA PHE A 2 31.89 23.97 49.68
C PHE A 2 31.03 23.18 48.65
N ALA A 3 30.27 23.73 47.69
CA ALA A 3 30.26 25.00 46.95
C ALA A 3 31.43 25.20 45.94
N SER A 4 31.13 25.14 44.62
CA SER A 4 31.42 26.22 43.64
C SER A 4 31.24 25.84 42.15
N LYS A 5 30.29 26.53 41.46
CA LYS A 5 30.35 27.08 40.08
C LYS A 5 30.83 26.18 38.92
N SER A 6 30.05 26.04 37.84
CA SER A 6 29.83 27.18 36.92
C SER A 6 28.59 27.02 36.02
N GLU A 7 27.61 27.91 36.21
CA GLU A 7 26.52 28.09 35.26
C GLU A 7 26.97 28.96 34.09
N ARG A 8 26.76 28.51 32.84
CA ARG A 8 26.89 29.37 31.65
C ARG A 8 25.51 29.79 31.17
N LYS A 9 25.07 31.00 31.57
CA LYS A 9 23.88 31.65 31.02
C LYS A 9 24.05 31.85 29.51
N VAL A 10 23.11 31.33 28.72
CA VAL A 10 22.94 31.70 27.31
C VAL A 10 21.61 32.45 27.20
N HIS A 11 21.68 33.70 26.75
CA HIS A 11 20.51 34.56 26.63
C HIS A 11 19.65 34.16 25.42
N TYR A 12 18.47 33.61 25.66
CA TYR A 12 17.45 33.45 24.62
C TYR A 12 16.96 34.82 24.15
N SER A 13 17.46 35.24 22.98
CA SER A 13 17.06 36.48 22.33
C SER A 13 15.96 36.18 21.31
N ILE A 14 14.70 36.48 21.65
CA ILE A 14 13.58 36.34 20.73
C ILE A 14 13.69 37.41 19.62
N ARG A 15 14.28 37.04 18.48
CA ARG A 15 14.17 37.82 17.24
C ARG A 15 13.07 37.21 16.37
N LYS A 16 11.96 37.94 16.22
CA LYS A 16 11.00 37.70 15.13
C LYS A 16 11.70 38.03 13.81
N PHE A 17 11.86 37.06 12.92
CA PHE A 17 12.22 37.29 11.52
C PHE A 17 11.06 36.89 10.63
N SER A 18 10.42 37.88 10.01
CA SER A 18 9.53 37.65 8.88
C SER A 18 10.37 37.29 7.66
N ILE A 19 10.03 36.18 7.01
CA ILE A 19 10.64 35.77 5.73
C ILE A 19 9.94 36.58 4.63
N GLY A 20 10.61 37.64 4.17
CA GLY A 20 10.25 38.38 2.96
C GLY A 20 11.13 37.92 1.80
N VAL A 21 10.53 37.30 0.78
CA VAL A 21 11.25 36.87 -0.43
C VAL A 21 11.56 38.09 -1.29
N ALA A 22 12.84 38.35 -1.57
CA ALA A 22 13.28 39.39 -2.50
C ALA A 22 14.39 38.86 -3.41
N SER A 23 14.13 38.85 -4.72
CA SER A 23 15.04 38.33 -5.74
C SER A 23 16.21 39.29 -6.01
N VAL A 24 17.43 38.74 -6.11
CA VAL A 24 18.59 39.46 -6.65
C VAL A 24 18.48 39.52 -8.18
N ALA A 25 18.65 40.71 -8.75
CA ALA A 25 18.88 40.91 -10.18
C ALA A 25 20.24 41.58 -10.36
N VAL A 26 21.12 40.97 -11.15
CA VAL A 26 22.44 41.49 -11.48
C VAL A 26 22.31 42.54 -12.58
N ALA A 27 22.90 43.72 -12.37
CA ALA A 27 23.07 44.74 -13.40
C ALA A 27 24.52 45.25 -13.37
N SER A 28 25.31 44.85 -14.36
CA SER A 28 26.72 45.24 -14.51
C SER A 28 26.86 46.58 -15.23
N LEU A 29 27.70 47.46 -14.66
CA LEU A 29 28.48 48.56 -15.26
C LEU A 29 28.15 49.06 -16.69
N PHE A 30 28.10 50.39 -16.86
CA PHE A 30 29.23 51.16 -17.43
C PHE A 30 29.06 52.69 -17.31
N MET A 31 30.15 53.37 -16.90
CA MET A 31 30.47 54.83 -16.94
C MET A 31 29.47 55.85 -16.33
N GLY A 32 29.88 56.88 -15.59
CA GLY A 32 31.22 57.26 -15.12
C GLY A 32 31.44 58.78 -15.17
N SER A 33 31.68 59.41 -14.01
CA SER A 33 32.41 60.70 -13.91
C SER A 33 32.74 61.05 -12.46
N VAL A 34 33.99 61.46 -12.23
CA VAL A 34 34.49 62.01 -10.96
C VAL A 34 34.17 63.50 -10.92
N VAL A 35 33.63 64.00 -9.81
CA VAL A 35 33.72 65.42 -9.42
C VAL A 35 34.04 65.46 -7.92
N HIS A 36 35.09 66.20 -7.55
CA HIS A 36 35.47 66.41 -6.16
C HIS A 36 34.47 67.36 -5.48
N ALA A 37 34.11 67.07 -4.23
CA ALA A 37 33.42 68.03 -3.38
C ALA A 37 34.44 68.94 -2.67
N THR A 38 34.35 70.25 -2.93
CA THR A 38 34.83 71.30 -2.03
C THR A 38 33.63 72.11 -1.52
N GLU A 39 33.82 72.82 -0.41
CA GLU A 39 32.75 73.24 0.50
C GLU A 39 31.89 74.42 0.00
N LYS A 40 30.73 74.60 0.67
CA LYS A 40 29.98 75.87 0.87
C LYS A 40 29.58 76.69 -0.38
N GLU A 41 28.28 76.79 -0.65
CA GLU A 41 27.41 77.84 -0.07
C GLU A 41 25.95 77.71 -0.54
N GLY A 42 25.03 78.46 0.09
CA GLY A 42 23.61 78.38 -0.19
C GLY A 42 23.19 79.16 -1.44
N SER A 43 22.58 78.48 -2.41
CA SER A 43 21.82 79.11 -3.49
C SER A 43 20.70 78.17 -3.95
N THR A 44 19.46 78.66 -3.94
CA THR A 44 18.30 77.99 -4.51
C THR A 44 18.45 77.94 -6.03
N GLN A 45 19.08 76.88 -6.55
CA GLN A 45 19.11 76.62 -7.99
C GLN A 45 17.68 76.38 -8.51
N ALA A 46 17.12 77.40 -9.15
CA ALA A 46 15.94 77.25 -10.00
C ALA A 46 16.25 76.19 -11.05
N ALA A 47 15.36 75.20 -11.20
CA ALA A 47 15.59 74.08 -12.08
C ALA A 47 15.64 74.53 -13.55
N THR A 48 16.84 74.56 -14.13
CA THR A 48 17.05 74.76 -15.57
C THR A 48 16.27 73.72 -16.37
N SER A 49 15.79 74.10 -17.57
CA SER A 49 14.92 73.26 -18.40
C SER A 49 15.48 71.85 -18.62
N SER A 50 16.80 71.71 -18.80
CA SER A 50 17.51 70.42 -18.91
C SER A 50 17.30 69.49 -17.70
N ASN A 51 17.24 70.03 -16.47
CA ASN A 51 17.03 69.24 -15.26
C ASN A 51 15.56 68.85 -15.06
N MET A 52 14.61 69.71 -15.46
CA MET A 52 13.19 69.34 -15.50
C MET A 52 12.91 68.30 -16.59
N ALA A 53 13.43 68.48 -17.80
CA ALA A 53 13.30 67.51 -18.90
C ALA A 53 13.83 66.12 -18.50
N LYS A 54 15.04 66.03 -17.91
CA LYS A 54 15.59 64.76 -17.37
C LYS A 54 14.70 64.11 -16.30
N THR A 55 13.95 64.91 -15.53
CA THR A 55 13.05 64.42 -14.47
C THR A 55 11.75 63.87 -15.06
N GLU A 56 11.11 64.60 -15.97
CA GLU A 56 9.90 64.16 -16.67
C GLU A 56 10.17 62.92 -17.54
N HIS A 57 11.31 62.88 -18.22
CA HIS A 57 11.73 61.74 -19.03
C HIS A 57 11.96 60.47 -18.18
N ARG A 58 12.38 60.61 -16.91
CA ARG A 58 12.47 59.48 -15.95
C ARG A 58 11.09 59.03 -15.44
N LYS A 59 10.13 59.95 -15.24
CA LYS A 59 8.75 59.60 -14.86
C LYS A 59 8.05 58.84 -16.00
N ALA A 60 8.09 59.38 -17.21
CA ALA A 60 7.53 58.76 -18.40
C ALA A 60 8.10 57.36 -18.67
N ALA A 61 9.42 57.17 -18.47
CA ALA A 61 10.05 55.86 -18.60
C ALA A 61 9.54 54.84 -17.55
N LYS A 62 9.35 55.28 -16.28
CA LYS A 62 8.82 54.42 -15.21
C LYS A 62 7.37 54.01 -15.46
N GLN A 63 6.50 54.94 -15.85
CA GLN A 63 5.10 54.62 -16.19
C GLN A 63 5.01 53.59 -17.32
N PHE A 64 5.89 53.71 -18.33
CA PHE A 64 5.96 52.76 -19.43
C PHE A 64 6.35 51.35 -18.94
N ASP A 65 7.37 51.25 -18.09
CA ASP A 65 7.81 49.98 -17.50
C ASP A 65 6.75 49.38 -16.57
N GLU A 66 6.02 50.21 -15.80
CA GLU A 66 4.94 49.79 -14.92
C GLU A 66 3.72 49.25 -15.70
N TYR A 67 3.33 49.92 -16.80
CA TYR A 67 2.27 49.42 -17.69
C TYR A 67 2.67 48.09 -18.36
N ILE A 68 3.93 47.96 -18.78
CA ILE A 68 4.49 46.70 -19.30
C ILE A 68 4.44 45.60 -18.23
N ASN A 69 4.88 45.86 -17.00
CA ASN A 69 4.85 44.90 -15.91
C ASN A 69 3.42 44.49 -15.53
N LYS A 70 2.43 45.39 -15.66
CA LYS A 70 1.01 45.08 -15.43
C LYS A 70 0.41 44.21 -16.54
N MET A 71 0.89 44.35 -17.78
CA MET A 71 0.47 43.52 -18.93
C MET A 71 1.15 42.14 -18.96
N ILE A 72 2.22 41.93 -18.19
CA ILE A 72 3.11 40.78 -18.30
C ILE A 72 3.07 39.89 -17.05
N GLN A 73 2.52 38.69 -17.20
CA GLN A 73 2.92 37.52 -16.41
C GLN A 73 3.71 36.56 -17.31
N LEU A 74 4.94 36.93 -17.68
CA LEU A 74 5.82 36.09 -18.49
C LEU A 74 6.55 35.05 -17.63
N ASP A 75 6.45 33.79 -18.05
CA ASP A 75 7.30 32.72 -17.51
C ASP A 75 8.76 32.96 -17.92
N ARG A 76 9.64 33.15 -16.93
CA ARG A 76 11.07 33.44 -17.12
C ARG A 76 11.85 32.28 -17.80
N ARG A 77 11.21 31.15 -18.08
CA ARG A 77 11.83 29.94 -18.67
C ARG A 77 11.89 29.92 -20.22
N LYS A 78 11.38 30.94 -20.92
CA LYS A 78 11.32 30.99 -22.42
C LYS A 78 12.17 32.12 -23.05
N ASP A 79 13.43 32.22 -22.66
CA ASP A 79 14.27 33.41 -22.92
C ASP A 79 14.46 33.74 -24.42
N THR A 80 14.65 32.73 -25.29
CA THR A 80 14.93 32.94 -26.72
C THR A 80 13.78 33.59 -27.50
N GLN A 81 12.52 33.29 -27.16
CA GLN A 81 11.34 33.84 -27.85
C GLN A 81 11.03 35.28 -27.39
N ASN A 82 11.28 35.58 -26.13
CA ASN A 82 11.00 36.90 -25.53
C ASN A 82 11.88 38.01 -26.10
N ARG A 83 13.07 37.69 -26.62
CA ARG A 83 14.03 38.66 -27.19
C ARG A 83 13.41 39.55 -28.28
N THR A 84 12.60 39.00 -29.18
CA THR A 84 11.94 39.76 -30.26
C THR A 84 10.89 40.73 -29.73
N LEU A 85 10.12 40.33 -28.71
CA LEU A 85 9.17 41.23 -28.04
C LEU A 85 9.92 42.35 -27.31
N ILE A 86 10.97 42.04 -26.57
CA ILE A 86 11.80 43.03 -25.83
C ILE A 86 12.39 44.08 -26.79
N ILE A 87 12.83 43.67 -27.98
CA ILE A 87 13.31 44.60 -29.02
C ILE A 87 12.17 45.49 -29.54
N LYS A 88 10.99 44.94 -29.85
CA LYS A 88 9.83 45.73 -30.28
C LYS A 88 9.38 46.74 -29.20
N LEU A 89 9.28 46.29 -27.94
CA LEU A 89 8.89 47.14 -26.81
C LEU A 89 9.90 48.26 -26.52
N SER A 90 11.20 47.97 -26.60
CA SER A 90 12.24 48.99 -26.40
C SER A 90 12.27 50.03 -27.52
N ALA A 91 11.94 49.65 -28.75
CA ALA A 91 11.75 50.59 -29.86
C ALA A 91 10.55 51.54 -29.61
N ILE A 92 9.40 51.01 -29.18
CA ILE A 92 8.21 51.82 -28.83
C ILE A 92 8.54 52.79 -27.67
N LYS A 93 9.22 52.31 -26.62
CA LYS A 93 9.69 53.15 -25.50
C LYS A 93 10.59 54.29 -25.99
N THR A 94 11.54 53.99 -26.88
CA THR A 94 12.50 54.97 -27.42
C THR A 94 11.85 55.99 -28.37
N LYS A 95 10.74 55.60 -29.03
CA LYS A 95 9.92 56.51 -29.84
C LYS A 95 9.12 57.46 -28.94
N TYR A 96 8.36 56.95 -27.98
CA TYR A 96 7.60 57.75 -27.02
C TYR A 96 8.47 58.79 -26.29
N LEU A 97 9.62 58.36 -25.78
CA LEU A 97 10.56 59.24 -25.08
C LEU A 97 11.18 60.32 -25.99
N ARG A 98 11.35 60.05 -27.30
CA ARG A 98 11.78 61.08 -28.27
C ARG A 98 10.67 62.07 -28.61
N GLU A 99 9.45 61.61 -28.81
CA GLU A 99 8.29 62.48 -29.04
C GLU A 99 8.08 63.44 -27.86
N LEU A 100 8.29 62.96 -26.63
CA LEU A 100 8.22 63.76 -25.39
C LEU A 100 9.31 64.86 -25.30
N ASN A 101 10.53 64.59 -25.77
CA ASN A 101 11.59 65.60 -25.87
C ASN A 101 11.35 66.64 -26.98
N VAL A 102 10.72 66.25 -28.09
CA VAL A 102 10.50 67.12 -29.26
C VAL A 102 9.34 68.10 -29.04
N LEU A 103 8.35 67.73 -28.23
CA LEU A 103 7.14 68.54 -27.99
C LEU A 103 7.23 69.48 -26.77
N GLU A 104 8.30 69.41 -25.97
CA GLU A 104 8.42 70.04 -24.63
C GLU A 104 7.22 69.79 -23.67
N GLU A 105 6.37 68.80 -23.96
CA GLU A 105 5.24 68.45 -23.11
C GLU A 105 5.71 67.80 -21.81
N LYS A 106 5.12 68.20 -20.68
CA LYS A 106 5.28 67.49 -19.40
C LYS A 106 4.68 66.09 -19.50
N SER A 107 5.27 65.13 -18.78
CA SER A 107 4.71 63.78 -18.71
C SER A 107 3.35 63.82 -18.01
N LYS A 108 2.32 63.31 -18.68
CA LYS A 108 0.95 63.19 -18.13
C LYS A 108 0.91 61.98 -17.19
N ASP A 109 0.05 62.00 -16.18
CA ASP A 109 0.01 60.95 -15.14
C ASP A 109 -0.40 59.55 -15.68
N GLU A 110 -0.90 59.48 -16.91
CA GLU A 110 -1.12 58.23 -17.65
C GLU A 110 -0.47 58.22 -19.05
N LEU A 111 -0.09 57.02 -19.53
CA LEU A 111 0.34 56.84 -20.92
C LEU A 111 -0.74 57.27 -21.92
N PRO A 112 -0.37 57.97 -23.02
CA PRO A 112 -1.31 58.33 -24.08
C PRO A 112 -2.01 57.10 -24.70
N PRO A 113 -3.31 57.19 -25.06
CA PRO A 113 -4.07 56.08 -25.63
C PRO A 113 -3.40 55.42 -26.84
N LYS A 114 -2.85 56.23 -27.75
CA LYS A 114 -2.14 55.76 -28.95
C LYS A 114 -0.92 54.87 -28.63
N ILE A 115 -0.20 55.15 -27.55
CA ILE A 115 0.92 54.31 -27.10
C ILE A 115 0.41 53.04 -26.43
N LYS A 116 -0.68 53.11 -25.63
CA LYS A 116 -1.36 51.93 -25.07
C LYS A 116 -1.89 50.99 -26.17
N GLU A 117 -2.37 51.53 -27.28
CA GLU A 117 -2.78 50.78 -28.49
C GLU A 117 -1.58 50.15 -29.21
N GLU A 118 -0.50 50.90 -29.52
CA GLU A 118 0.72 50.35 -30.13
C GLU A 118 1.32 49.21 -29.27
N LEU A 119 1.31 49.38 -27.94
CA LEU A 119 1.71 48.37 -26.96
C LEU A 119 0.83 47.11 -27.00
N THR A 120 -0.48 47.28 -27.01
CA THR A 120 -1.45 46.17 -27.04
C THR A 120 -1.37 45.42 -28.37
N ALA A 121 -1.26 46.12 -29.49
CA ALA A 121 -1.09 45.53 -30.81
C ALA A 121 0.24 44.75 -30.92
N ALA A 122 1.34 45.26 -30.37
CA ALA A 122 2.61 44.54 -30.31
C ALA A 122 2.52 43.25 -29.47
N PHE A 123 1.71 43.27 -28.39
CA PHE A 123 1.51 42.12 -27.51
C PHE A 123 0.59 41.05 -28.12
N GLU A 124 -0.51 41.45 -28.75
CA GLU A 124 -1.39 40.54 -29.49
C GLU A 124 -0.69 39.95 -30.71
N GLN A 125 0.10 40.75 -31.44
CA GLN A 125 0.94 40.22 -32.51
C GLN A 125 2.00 39.25 -31.98
N PHE A 126 2.59 39.48 -30.80
CA PHE A 126 3.50 38.51 -30.18
C PHE A 126 2.82 37.20 -29.77
N LYS A 127 1.60 37.25 -29.20
CA LYS A 127 0.79 36.04 -28.94
C LYS A 127 0.52 35.27 -30.24
N LYS A 128 0.21 36.00 -31.33
CA LYS A 128 -0.04 35.44 -32.66
C LYS A 128 1.22 34.88 -33.31
N ASP A 129 2.38 35.48 -33.10
CA ASP A 129 3.68 35.05 -33.61
C ASP A 129 4.29 33.88 -32.79
N THR A 130 3.91 33.72 -31.51
CA THR A 130 4.36 32.61 -30.64
C THR A 130 3.46 31.37 -30.64
N LEU A 131 2.26 31.46 -31.23
CA LEU A 131 1.39 30.33 -31.55
C LEU A 131 1.65 29.85 -32.99
N PRO A 132 2.23 28.65 -33.22
CA PRO A 132 2.47 28.15 -34.57
C PRO A 132 1.16 27.95 -35.34
N THR A 133 1.15 28.37 -36.61
CA THR A 133 -0.03 28.47 -37.52
C THR A 133 -0.58 27.13 -38.03
N GLU A 134 -0.70 26.11 -37.17
CA GLU A 134 -1.42 24.86 -37.43
C GLU A 134 -2.71 24.54 -36.60
N PRO A 135 -3.23 25.32 -35.63
CA PRO A 135 -4.16 24.75 -34.63
C PRO A 135 -5.56 24.48 -35.21
N GLY A 136 -6.00 25.23 -36.22
CA GLY A 136 -7.36 25.16 -36.76
C GLY A 136 -7.76 23.77 -37.28
N LYS A 137 -6.81 22.99 -37.83
CA LYS A 137 -7.06 21.59 -38.24
C LYS A 137 -6.94 20.63 -37.06
N LYS A 138 -5.92 20.80 -36.21
CA LYS A 138 -5.62 19.88 -35.08
C LYS A 138 -6.66 19.94 -33.97
N VAL A 139 -7.23 21.11 -33.65
CA VAL A 139 -8.30 21.24 -32.65
C VAL A 139 -9.61 20.61 -33.13
N ALA A 140 -9.95 20.75 -34.42
CA ALA A 140 -11.10 20.07 -35.02
C ALA A 140 -10.93 18.54 -35.02
N GLU A 141 -9.73 18.05 -35.36
CA GLU A 141 -9.39 16.63 -35.32
C GLU A 141 -9.41 16.06 -33.89
N ALA A 142 -8.88 16.79 -32.92
CA ALA A 142 -8.88 16.40 -31.50
C ALA A 142 -10.31 16.33 -30.94
N LYS A 143 -11.15 17.34 -31.21
CA LYS A 143 -12.58 17.32 -30.83
C LYS A 143 -13.32 16.11 -31.43
N LYS A 144 -13.06 15.79 -32.70
CA LYS A 144 -13.63 14.60 -33.36
C LYS A 144 -13.17 13.29 -32.70
N LYS A 145 -11.90 13.18 -32.30
CA LYS A 145 -11.36 12.00 -31.58
C LYS A 145 -11.99 11.83 -30.19
N VAL A 146 -12.22 12.93 -29.47
CA VAL A 146 -12.93 12.90 -28.18
C VAL A 146 -14.38 12.41 -28.38
N GLU A 147 -15.11 12.99 -29.34
CA GLU A 147 -16.51 12.59 -29.63
C GLU A 147 -16.63 11.11 -30.05
N GLU A 148 -15.67 10.60 -30.84
CA GLU A 148 -15.62 9.19 -31.22
C GLU A 148 -15.33 8.27 -30.02
N ALA A 149 -14.45 8.67 -29.11
CA ALA A 149 -14.17 7.94 -27.88
C ALA A 149 -15.38 7.93 -26.93
N GLU A 150 -16.11 9.04 -26.81
CA GLU A 150 -17.35 9.12 -26.01
C GLU A 150 -18.44 8.19 -26.54
N LYS A 151 -18.60 8.09 -27.87
CA LYS A 151 -19.51 7.13 -28.50
C LYS A 151 -19.13 5.67 -28.18
N LYS A 152 -17.84 5.34 -28.22
CA LYS A 152 -17.34 3.99 -27.86
C LYS A 152 -17.58 3.64 -26.39
N VAL A 153 -17.43 4.61 -25.47
CA VAL A 153 -17.78 4.44 -24.04
C VAL A 153 -19.29 4.20 -23.88
N ALA A 154 -20.14 4.97 -24.57
CA ALA A 154 -21.59 4.81 -24.51
C ALA A 154 -22.04 3.44 -25.04
N GLU A 155 -21.44 2.95 -26.13
CA GLU A 155 -21.71 1.62 -26.68
C GLU A 155 -21.28 0.49 -25.73
N ALA A 156 -20.09 0.60 -25.13
CA ALA A 156 -19.61 -0.37 -24.13
C ALA A 156 -20.53 -0.41 -22.91
N LYS A 157 -20.97 0.74 -22.39
CA LYS A 157 -21.93 0.82 -21.28
C LYS A 157 -23.28 0.19 -21.62
N LYS A 158 -23.75 0.35 -22.87
CA LYS A 158 -24.97 -0.31 -23.36
C LYS A 158 -24.80 -1.83 -23.39
N LYS A 159 -23.64 -2.34 -23.84
CA LYS A 159 -23.32 -3.78 -23.86
C LYS A 159 -23.25 -4.37 -22.44
N ALA A 160 -22.54 -3.72 -21.51
CA ALA A 160 -22.48 -4.15 -20.12
C ALA A 160 -23.88 -4.16 -19.44
N LYS A 161 -24.72 -3.16 -19.71
CA LYS A 161 -26.11 -3.12 -19.21
C LYS A 161 -26.97 -4.25 -19.82
N ALA A 162 -26.79 -4.56 -21.10
CA ALA A 162 -27.51 -5.66 -21.75
C ALA A 162 -27.10 -7.02 -21.16
N GLN A 163 -25.79 -7.27 -20.98
CA GLN A 163 -25.30 -8.50 -20.36
C GLN A 163 -25.81 -8.65 -18.91
N LYS A 164 -25.83 -7.56 -18.13
CA LYS A 164 -26.37 -7.58 -16.77
C LYS A 164 -27.85 -7.97 -16.70
N GLU A 165 -28.65 -7.50 -17.66
CA GLU A 165 -30.07 -7.85 -17.78
C GLU A 165 -30.26 -9.30 -18.23
N GLU A 166 -29.44 -9.78 -19.17
CA GLU A 166 -29.44 -11.17 -19.63
C GLU A 166 -29.06 -12.15 -18.51
N ASP A 167 -27.99 -11.84 -17.78
CA ASP A 167 -27.55 -12.64 -16.62
C ASP A 167 -28.61 -12.67 -15.52
N TYR A 168 -29.25 -11.54 -15.22
CA TYR A 168 -30.31 -11.47 -14.22
C TYR A 168 -31.54 -12.33 -14.60
N ARG A 169 -31.83 -12.47 -15.90
CA ARG A 169 -32.91 -13.34 -16.41
C ARG A 169 -32.53 -14.81 -16.44
N ASN A 170 -31.31 -15.13 -16.87
CA ASN A 170 -30.84 -16.51 -17.02
C ASN A 170 -30.41 -17.13 -15.68
N TYR A 171 -29.96 -16.31 -14.73
CA TYR A 171 -29.35 -16.73 -13.47
C TYR A 171 -29.92 -15.95 -12.25
N PRO A 172 -31.25 -15.97 -12.00
CA PRO A 172 -31.90 -15.12 -11.00
C PRO A 172 -31.51 -15.40 -9.54
N THR A 173 -30.78 -16.49 -9.27
CA THR A 173 -30.37 -16.91 -7.92
C THR A 173 -28.86 -16.74 -7.64
N ILE A 174 -28.05 -16.21 -8.57
CA ILE A 174 -26.60 -16.10 -8.35
C ILE A 174 -26.23 -14.86 -7.53
N THR A 175 -25.27 -15.01 -6.63
CA THR A 175 -24.74 -13.96 -5.76
C THR A 175 -23.40 -13.37 -6.26
N TYR A 176 -22.86 -13.92 -7.35
CA TYR A 176 -21.60 -13.52 -7.97
C TYR A 176 -21.83 -13.09 -9.43
N LYS A 177 -20.92 -12.29 -10.00
CA LYS A 177 -21.01 -11.89 -11.42
C LYS A 177 -20.61 -13.05 -12.34
N THR A 178 -21.21 -13.09 -13.53
CA THR A 178 -20.71 -13.96 -14.61
C THR A 178 -19.38 -13.43 -15.14
N LEU A 179 -18.63 -14.28 -15.83
CA LEU A 179 -17.39 -13.86 -16.49
C LEU A 179 -17.69 -12.94 -17.68
N GLU A 180 -18.83 -13.13 -18.33
CA GLU A 180 -19.36 -12.32 -19.42
C GLU A 180 -19.62 -10.87 -18.97
N LEU A 181 -20.32 -10.68 -17.84
CA LEU A 181 -20.56 -9.35 -17.26
C LEU A 181 -19.27 -8.73 -16.74
N GLU A 182 -18.39 -9.51 -16.12
CA GLU A 182 -17.08 -9.02 -15.66
C GLU A 182 -16.23 -8.51 -16.85
N ILE A 183 -16.17 -9.26 -17.95
CA ILE A 183 -15.51 -8.81 -19.21
C ILE A 183 -16.18 -7.55 -19.77
N ALA A 184 -17.51 -7.48 -19.78
CA ALA A 184 -18.24 -6.34 -20.33
C ALA A 184 -18.07 -5.06 -19.50
N GLU A 185 -18.08 -5.17 -18.16
CA GLU A 185 -17.74 -4.07 -17.26
C GLU A 185 -16.26 -3.65 -17.40
N PHE A 186 -15.35 -4.58 -17.63
CA PHE A 186 -13.94 -4.26 -17.82
C PHE A 186 -13.67 -3.55 -19.17
N ASP A 187 -14.32 -3.98 -20.25
CA ASP A 187 -14.25 -3.30 -21.53
C ASP A 187 -14.80 -1.85 -21.43
N VAL A 188 -15.73 -1.54 -20.51
CA VAL A 188 -16.12 -0.15 -20.19
C VAL A 188 -14.96 0.62 -19.56
N LYS A 189 -14.30 0.09 -18.53
CA LYS A 189 -13.16 0.76 -17.86
C LYS A 189 -12.04 1.11 -18.84
N VAL A 190 -11.68 0.16 -19.72
CA VAL A 190 -10.68 0.38 -20.78
C VAL A 190 -11.09 1.55 -21.69
N LYS A 191 -12.36 1.63 -22.09
CA LYS A 191 -12.84 2.71 -22.96
C LYS A 191 -12.90 4.06 -22.23
N GLU A 192 -13.21 4.08 -20.93
CA GLU A 192 -13.16 5.29 -20.11
C GLU A 192 -11.72 5.79 -19.90
N ALA A 193 -10.75 4.89 -19.69
CA ALA A 193 -9.34 5.23 -19.63
C ALA A 193 -8.80 5.74 -20.99
N GLU A 194 -9.19 5.11 -22.11
CA GLU A 194 -8.86 5.60 -23.45
C GLU A 194 -9.45 6.99 -23.73
N LEU A 195 -10.68 7.26 -23.27
CA LEU A 195 -11.30 8.58 -23.35
C LEU A 195 -10.55 9.62 -22.49
N GLU A 196 -10.12 9.26 -21.28
CA GLU A 196 -9.34 10.12 -20.39
C GLU A 196 -7.98 10.49 -21.04
N LEU A 197 -7.32 9.51 -21.68
CA LEU A 197 -6.10 9.72 -22.45
C LEU A 197 -6.33 10.66 -23.63
N VAL A 198 -7.34 10.40 -24.47
CA VAL A 198 -7.66 11.25 -25.63
C VAL A 198 -8.02 12.68 -25.21
N LYS A 199 -8.68 12.88 -24.06
CA LYS A 199 -8.92 14.21 -23.49
C LYS A 199 -7.64 14.91 -23.03
N LYS A 200 -6.71 14.19 -22.39
CA LYS A 200 -5.40 14.73 -21.97
C LYS A 200 -4.45 15.01 -23.14
N GLU A 201 -4.51 14.22 -24.21
CA GLU A 201 -3.74 14.47 -25.45
C GLU A 201 -4.33 15.61 -26.31
N ALA A 202 -5.61 15.95 -26.10
CA ALA A 202 -6.30 17.08 -26.72
C ALA A 202 -6.12 18.41 -25.97
N ASP A 203 -5.57 18.40 -24.74
CA ASP A 203 -5.32 19.60 -23.94
C ASP A 203 -4.12 20.38 -24.49
N GLU A 204 -4.25 21.71 -24.54
CA GLU A 204 -3.23 22.61 -25.08
C GLU A 204 -2.03 22.75 -24.11
N SER A 205 -2.26 22.47 -22.82
CA SER A 205 -1.23 22.40 -21.79
C SER A 205 -0.60 21.00 -21.73
N ARG A 206 0.25 20.67 -22.71
CA ARG A 206 0.95 19.37 -22.81
C ARG A 206 1.91 19.11 -21.64
N ASN A 207 1.37 18.63 -20.52
CA ASN A 207 2.13 18.06 -19.43
C ASN A 207 2.41 16.57 -19.75
N GLU A 208 3.63 16.29 -20.20
CA GLU A 208 4.05 14.96 -20.64
C GLU A 208 3.92 13.90 -19.52
N GLY A 209 4.07 14.30 -18.25
CA GLY A 209 3.87 13.42 -17.09
C GLY A 209 2.43 12.94 -16.93
N THR A 210 1.42 13.80 -17.12
CA THR A 210 0.01 13.41 -16.97
C THR A 210 -0.50 12.60 -18.14
N ILE A 211 0.05 12.81 -19.34
CA ILE A 211 -0.19 11.98 -20.53
C ILE A 211 0.43 10.59 -20.32
N ASN A 212 1.68 10.51 -19.83
CA ASN A 212 2.33 9.22 -19.57
C ASN A 212 1.63 8.42 -18.46
N GLN A 213 1.14 9.09 -17.41
CA GLN A 213 0.30 8.47 -16.38
C GLN A 213 -1.02 7.92 -16.97
N ALA A 214 -1.66 8.65 -17.88
CA ALA A 214 -2.88 8.19 -18.55
C ALA A 214 -2.61 7.01 -19.51
N LYS A 215 -1.46 7.00 -20.21
CA LYS A 215 -1.01 5.86 -21.01
C LYS A 215 -0.77 4.61 -20.16
N ALA A 216 -0.07 4.75 -19.04
CA ALA A 216 0.16 3.65 -18.11
C ALA A 216 -1.17 3.05 -17.59
N LYS A 217 -2.15 3.91 -17.24
CA LYS A 217 -3.50 3.49 -16.83
C LYS A 217 -4.26 2.75 -17.95
N VAL A 218 -4.16 3.20 -19.19
CA VAL A 218 -4.76 2.49 -20.34
C VAL A 218 -4.14 1.10 -20.53
N GLU A 219 -2.81 0.99 -20.42
CA GLU A 219 -2.11 -0.29 -20.57
C GLU A 219 -2.41 -1.27 -19.41
N SER A 220 -2.51 -0.79 -18.16
CA SER A 220 -2.88 -1.66 -17.03
C SER A 220 -4.30 -2.22 -17.17
N GLU A 221 -5.28 -1.39 -17.56
CA GLU A 221 -6.66 -1.82 -17.78
C GLU A 221 -6.74 -2.80 -18.99
N LYS A 222 -5.95 -2.58 -20.06
CA LYS A 222 -5.87 -3.51 -21.20
C LYS A 222 -5.26 -4.85 -20.83
N ALA A 223 -4.25 -4.88 -19.96
CA ALA A 223 -3.65 -6.12 -19.48
C ALA A 223 -4.67 -6.96 -18.69
N GLU A 224 -5.47 -6.33 -17.82
CA GLU A 224 -6.49 -7.03 -17.05
C GLU A 224 -7.68 -7.51 -17.92
N ALA A 225 -8.16 -6.70 -18.87
CA ALA A 225 -9.13 -7.14 -19.87
C ALA A 225 -8.64 -8.34 -20.69
N THR A 226 -7.35 -8.36 -21.04
CA THR A 226 -6.70 -9.48 -21.75
C THR A 226 -6.64 -10.74 -20.90
N ARG A 227 -6.36 -10.60 -19.60
CA ARG A 227 -6.39 -11.71 -18.62
C ARG A 227 -7.79 -12.34 -18.54
N LEU A 228 -8.85 -11.53 -18.43
CA LEU A 228 -10.23 -12.03 -18.38
C LEU A 228 -10.63 -12.76 -19.67
N LYS A 229 -10.27 -12.21 -20.84
CA LYS A 229 -10.49 -12.85 -22.14
C LYS A 229 -9.75 -14.19 -22.26
N LYS A 230 -8.51 -14.27 -21.77
CA LYS A 230 -7.76 -15.54 -21.70
C LYS A 230 -8.44 -16.57 -20.79
N ILE A 231 -8.93 -16.17 -19.61
CA ILE A 231 -9.68 -17.06 -18.70
C ILE A 231 -10.92 -17.63 -19.40
N LYS A 232 -11.64 -16.82 -20.19
CA LYS A 232 -12.80 -17.30 -20.97
C LYS A 232 -12.38 -18.36 -22.00
N THR A 233 -11.37 -18.07 -22.83
CA THR A 233 -10.90 -19.02 -23.86
C THR A 233 -10.33 -20.32 -23.25
N ASP A 234 -9.66 -20.24 -22.10
CA ASP A 234 -9.12 -21.43 -21.43
C ASP A 234 -10.26 -22.29 -20.80
N ARG A 235 -11.35 -21.66 -20.34
CA ARG A 235 -12.59 -22.36 -19.92
C ARG A 235 -13.30 -23.03 -21.10
N GLU A 236 -13.50 -22.32 -22.21
CA GLU A 236 -14.14 -22.87 -23.43
C GLU A 236 -13.39 -24.11 -23.95
N LYS A 237 -12.04 -24.05 -24.00
CA LYS A 237 -11.21 -25.21 -24.36
C LYS A 237 -11.34 -26.37 -23.38
N ALA A 238 -11.37 -26.09 -22.07
CA ALA A 238 -11.54 -27.12 -21.06
C ALA A 238 -12.93 -27.79 -21.14
N GLU A 239 -13.98 -27.03 -21.47
CA GLU A 239 -15.33 -27.56 -21.69
C GLU A 239 -15.41 -28.39 -22.99
N GLU A 240 -14.78 -27.93 -24.08
CA GLU A 240 -14.69 -28.70 -25.33
C GLU A 240 -13.92 -30.02 -25.11
N GLU A 241 -12.80 -29.98 -24.38
CA GLU A 241 -12.05 -31.19 -24.04
C GLU A 241 -12.87 -32.12 -23.12
N ALA A 242 -13.64 -31.57 -22.16
CA ALA A 242 -14.53 -32.35 -21.32
C ALA A 242 -15.63 -33.06 -22.14
N LYS A 243 -16.23 -32.38 -23.13
CA LYS A 243 -17.21 -32.96 -24.07
C LYS A 243 -16.56 -34.08 -24.90
N ARG A 244 -15.41 -33.81 -25.55
CA ARG A 244 -14.65 -34.84 -26.30
C ARG A 244 -14.28 -36.06 -25.44
N ARG A 245 -13.94 -35.86 -24.16
CA ARG A 245 -13.66 -36.94 -23.19
C ARG A 245 -14.92 -37.71 -22.76
N ALA A 246 -16.10 -37.07 -22.75
CA ALA A 246 -17.38 -37.75 -22.53
C ALA A 246 -17.76 -38.61 -23.75
N ASP A 247 -17.72 -38.04 -24.95
CA ASP A 247 -18.00 -38.75 -26.21
C ASP A 247 -17.06 -39.94 -26.41
N ALA A 248 -15.77 -39.80 -26.07
CA ALA A 248 -14.80 -40.88 -26.13
C ALA A 248 -15.11 -42.02 -25.15
N LYS A 249 -15.63 -41.72 -23.96
CA LYS A 249 -16.10 -42.74 -23.00
C LYS A 249 -17.34 -43.46 -23.53
N GLU A 250 -18.30 -42.74 -24.09
CA GLU A 250 -19.51 -43.34 -24.66
C GLU A 250 -19.19 -44.25 -25.87
N GLN A 251 -18.21 -43.86 -26.69
CA GLN A 251 -17.69 -44.72 -27.76
C GLN A 251 -16.93 -45.96 -27.26
N ASP A 252 -16.12 -45.86 -26.19
CA ASP A 252 -15.47 -47.05 -25.59
C ASP A 252 -16.52 -47.98 -24.96
N GLU A 253 -17.54 -47.43 -24.30
CA GLU A 253 -18.62 -48.23 -23.73
C GLU A 253 -19.46 -48.93 -24.82
N SER A 254 -19.74 -48.24 -25.93
CA SER A 254 -20.36 -48.82 -27.13
C SER A 254 -19.53 -49.96 -27.73
N LYS A 255 -18.19 -49.79 -27.82
CA LYS A 255 -17.27 -50.85 -28.27
C LYS A 255 -17.24 -52.04 -27.30
N ARG A 256 -17.24 -51.81 -25.99
CA ARG A 256 -17.33 -52.86 -24.95
C ARG A 256 -18.65 -53.62 -25.03
N ARG A 257 -19.78 -52.94 -25.26
CA ARG A 257 -21.09 -53.57 -25.48
C ARG A 257 -21.07 -54.47 -26.73
N LYS A 258 -20.51 -54.02 -27.85
CA LYS A 258 -20.32 -54.85 -29.07
C LYS A 258 -19.36 -56.04 -28.87
N SER A 259 -18.29 -55.87 -28.08
CA SER A 259 -17.37 -56.96 -27.68
C SER A 259 -18.05 -58.04 -26.84
N ARG A 260 -19.01 -57.64 -25.98
CA ARG A 260 -19.75 -58.57 -25.12
C ARG A 260 -20.74 -59.44 -25.90
N VAL A 261 -21.37 -58.89 -26.95
CA VAL A 261 -22.27 -59.64 -27.84
C VAL A 261 -21.51 -60.69 -28.67
N LYS A 262 -20.26 -60.43 -29.06
CA LYS A 262 -19.42 -61.38 -29.84
C LYS A 262 -18.76 -62.51 -29.03
N ARG A 263 -19.03 -62.63 -27.72
CA ARG A 263 -18.50 -63.69 -26.84
C ARG A 263 -19.58 -64.59 -26.22
N GLY A 264 -20.81 -64.48 -26.70
CA GLY A 264 -21.89 -65.40 -26.37
C GLY A 264 -22.02 -66.52 -27.40
N ASP A 265 -20.97 -67.33 -27.57
CA ASP A 265 -21.08 -68.71 -28.07
C ASP A 265 -19.76 -69.46 -27.90
N LEU A 266 -19.87 -70.78 -27.67
CA LEU A 266 -18.81 -71.76 -27.34
C LEU A 266 -18.18 -71.59 -25.94
N GLY A 267 -18.30 -72.62 -25.09
CA GLY A 267 -17.68 -72.73 -23.77
C GLY A 267 -16.85 -74.01 -23.62
N GLU A 268 -16.30 -74.25 -22.42
CA GLU A 268 -16.00 -75.54 -21.74
C GLU A 268 -15.06 -75.27 -20.53
N GLN A 269 -14.65 -76.30 -19.75
CA GLN A 269 -14.46 -76.26 -18.29
C GLN A 269 -13.01 -76.27 -17.72
N ALA A 270 -12.89 -75.95 -16.41
CA ALA A 270 -11.96 -76.51 -15.40
C ALA A 270 -10.41 -76.29 -15.55
N THR A 271 -9.52 -76.24 -14.53
CA THR A 271 -9.53 -76.27 -13.04
C THR A 271 -8.18 -75.66 -12.50
N PRO A 272 -7.91 -75.50 -11.16
CA PRO A 272 -6.80 -74.68 -10.60
C PRO A 272 -5.62 -75.46 -9.95
N ASP A 273 -4.47 -74.81 -9.63
CA ASP A 273 -3.84 -74.77 -8.26
C ASP A 273 -2.43 -74.09 -8.08
N LYS A 274 -2.18 -73.57 -6.84
CA LYS A 274 -0.96 -73.56 -5.96
C LYS A 274 0.40 -72.83 -6.20
N LYS A 275 0.84 -72.18 -5.08
CA LYS A 275 2.22 -72.05 -4.46
C LYS A 275 3.30 -71.19 -5.18
N GLU A 276 4.38 -70.70 -4.54
CA GLU A 276 5.13 -71.11 -3.31
C GLU A 276 5.90 -69.94 -2.61
N ASN A 277 6.63 -70.25 -1.52
CA ASN A 277 7.55 -69.37 -0.76
C ASN A 277 9.05 -69.64 -1.15
N ASP A 278 10.16 -69.33 -0.44
CA ASP A 278 10.50 -68.67 0.86
C ASP A 278 11.99 -68.22 0.86
N ALA A 279 12.52 -67.76 2.02
CA ALA A 279 13.93 -67.84 2.48
C ALA A 279 15.05 -67.00 1.78
N LYS A 280 16.18 -66.60 2.42
CA LYS A 280 16.52 -66.20 3.83
C LYS A 280 18.01 -65.73 3.91
N SER A 281 18.35 -64.75 4.77
CA SER A 281 19.69 -64.53 5.44
C SER A 281 20.93 -64.21 4.53
N SER A 282 22.10 -63.65 4.92
CA SER A 282 22.76 -63.01 6.10
C SER A 282 24.00 -62.22 5.54
N ASP A 283 24.51 -61.06 5.99
CA ASP A 283 25.08 -60.54 7.27
C ASP A 283 26.64 -60.50 7.34
N SER A 284 27.22 -59.48 8.02
CA SER A 284 28.63 -59.21 8.39
C SER A 284 29.66 -58.79 7.28
N SER A 285 30.77 -58.05 7.52
CA SER A 285 31.20 -57.06 8.55
C SER A 285 32.58 -56.42 8.17
N VAL A 286 32.99 -55.33 8.86
CA VAL A 286 34.35 -54.70 8.98
C VAL A 286 34.91 -53.87 7.79
N GLY A 287 35.49 -52.69 8.09
CA GLY A 287 36.48 -51.99 7.25
C GLY A 287 36.46 -50.46 7.34
N GLU A 288 37.57 -49.84 7.77
CA GLU A 288 37.71 -48.39 7.99
C GLU A 288 38.50 -47.67 6.87
N GLU A 289 38.28 -46.36 6.75
CA GLU A 289 39.14 -45.34 6.12
C GLU A 289 39.25 -45.13 4.58
N THR A 290 39.47 -43.84 4.25
CA THR A 290 39.88 -43.21 2.98
C THR A 290 38.89 -43.02 1.79
N LEU A 291 38.82 -41.76 1.34
CA LEU A 291 38.29 -41.29 0.05
C LEU A 291 39.24 -41.70 -1.12
N PRO A 292 38.84 -41.60 -2.42
CA PRO A 292 37.58 -41.12 -2.97
C PRO A 292 36.87 -42.12 -3.91
N SER A 293 35.53 -42.12 -3.94
CA SER A 293 34.76 -42.95 -4.90
C SER A 293 34.55 -42.26 -6.26
N PRO A 294 34.46 -43.04 -7.37
CA PRO A 294 34.71 -42.55 -8.72
C PRO A 294 33.50 -41.89 -9.41
N SER A 295 33.79 -41.13 -10.48
CA SER A 295 32.77 -40.40 -11.26
C SER A 295 31.70 -41.31 -11.86
N LEU A 296 30.50 -41.28 -11.28
CA LEU A 296 29.31 -41.95 -11.80
C LEU A 296 28.87 -41.34 -13.14
N LYS A 297 28.65 -42.20 -14.15
CA LYS A 297 28.19 -41.81 -15.50
C LYS A 297 26.97 -40.86 -15.44
N PRO A 298 26.91 -39.76 -16.22
CA PRO A 298 25.91 -38.69 -16.06
C PRO A 298 24.45 -39.17 -16.01
N GLY A 299 24.08 -40.13 -16.86
CA GLY A 299 22.71 -40.68 -16.88
C GLY A 299 22.25 -41.33 -15.56
N LYS A 300 23.17 -41.89 -14.74
CA LYS A 300 22.80 -42.41 -13.41
C LYS A 300 22.48 -41.29 -12.41
N LYS A 301 23.20 -40.16 -12.47
CA LYS A 301 22.95 -39.00 -11.60
C LYS A 301 21.60 -38.34 -11.89
N VAL A 302 21.23 -38.21 -13.17
CA VAL A 302 19.91 -37.68 -13.58
C VAL A 302 18.77 -38.57 -13.07
N ALA A 303 18.91 -39.90 -13.21
CA ALA A 303 17.90 -40.85 -12.72
C ALA A 303 17.73 -40.83 -11.19
N GLU A 304 18.83 -40.68 -10.44
CA GLU A 304 18.78 -40.54 -8.98
C GLU A 304 18.10 -39.24 -8.55
N ALA A 305 18.41 -38.12 -9.22
CA ALA A 305 17.75 -36.83 -8.97
C ALA A 305 16.26 -36.86 -9.32
N GLN A 306 15.86 -37.56 -10.40
CA GLN A 306 14.44 -37.79 -10.72
C GLN A 306 13.72 -38.58 -9.62
N LYS A 307 14.34 -39.64 -9.10
CA LYS A 307 13.76 -40.42 -7.98
C LYS A 307 13.53 -39.55 -6.74
N LYS A 308 14.47 -38.64 -6.42
CA LYS A 308 14.37 -37.70 -5.29
C LYS A 308 13.24 -36.68 -5.48
N VAL A 309 13.01 -36.19 -6.70
CA VAL A 309 11.86 -35.32 -7.03
C VAL A 309 10.53 -36.04 -6.82
N GLU A 310 10.39 -37.28 -7.30
CA GLU A 310 9.15 -38.05 -7.14
C GLU A 310 8.88 -38.42 -5.67
N GLU A 311 9.92 -38.70 -4.87
CA GLU A 311 9.78 -38.91 -3.43
C GLU A 311 9.30 -37.64 -2.70
N ALA A 312 9.87 -36.47 -3.01
CA ALA A 312 9.43 -35.20 -2.44
C ALA A 312 7.98 -34.86 -2.85
N LYS A 313 7.61 -35.08 -4.12
CA LYS A 313 6.23 -34.89 -4.62
C LYS A 313 5.24 -35.79 -3.90
N LYS A 314 5.64 -37.04 -3.61
CA LYS A 314 4.82 -37.95 -2.80
C LYS A 314 4.63 -37.39 -1.38
N LYS A 315 5.69 -36.98 -0.69
CA LYS A 315 5.60 -36.39 0.66
C LYS A 315 4.69 -35.15 0.70
N ALA A 316 4.82 -34.23 -0.26
CA ALA A 316 3.94 -33.05 -0.35
C ALA A 316 2.47 -33.43 -0.62
N LYS A 317 2.22 -34.47 -1.42
CA LYS A 317 0.86 -34.98 -1.67
C LYS A 317 0.26 -35.67 -0.45
N ASP A 318 1.06 -36.46 0.27
CA ASP A 318 0.64 -37.16 1.48
C ASP A 318 0.32 -36.14 2.59
N GLN A 319 1.17 -35.12 2.81
CA GLN A 319 0.90 -33.99 3.71
C GLN A 319 -0.38 -33.23 3.32
N LYS A 320 -0.62 -33.00 2.02
CA LYS A 320 -1.83 -32.32 1.54
C LYS A 320 -3.11 -33.11 1.84
N GLU A 321 -3.06 -34.44 1.83
CA GLU A 321 -4.19 -35.30 2.18
C GLU A 321 -4.37 -35.38 3.70
N GLU A 322 -3.28 -35.37 4.48
CA GLU A 322 -3.33 -35.25 5.94
C GLU A 322 -3.95 -33.92 6.40
N ASP A 323 -3.50 -32.80 5.83
CA ASP A 323 -4.08 -31.48 6.08
C ASP A 323 -5.57 -31.43 5.74
N ARG A 324 -5.98 -32.05 4.63
CA ARG A 324 -7.39 -32.14 4.21
C ARG A 324 -8.25 -32.96 5.18
N ARG A 325 -7.65 -33.89 5.92
CA ARG A 325 -8.32 -34.71 6.95
C ARG A 325 -8.36 -34.02 8.31
N ASN A 326 -7.26 -33.39 8.72
CA ASN A 326 -7.14 -32.72 10.02
C ASN A 326 -7.83 -31.34 10.02
N TYR A 327 -7.86 -30.65 8.89
CA TYR A 327 -8.39 -29.29 8.73
C TYR A 327 -9.33 -29.16 7.51
N PRO A 328 -10.45 -29.91 7.45
CA PRO A 328 -11.31 -30.01 6.26
C PRO A 328 -12.00 -28.70 5.86
N THR A 329 -12.06 -27.70 6.76
CA THR A 329 -12.64 -26.36 6.52
C THR A 329 -11.59 -25.29 6.24
N ASN A 330 -10.29 -25.61 6.28
CA ASN A 330 -9.24 -24.62 6.06
C ASN A 330 -9.09 -24.27 4.57
N THR A 331 -9.10 -22.97 4.27
CA THR A 331 -8.95 -22.43 2.90
C THR A 331 -7.48 -22.11 2.57
N TYR A 332 -6.59 -22.10 3.56
CA TYR A 332 -5.18 -21.76 3.45
C TYR A 332 -4.28 -23.01 3.58
N LYS A 333 -3.08 -22.96 2.99
CA LYS A 333 -2.09 -24.04 3.16
C LYS A 333 -1.52 -24.02 4.58
N THR A 334 -1.17 -25.20 5.12
CA THR A 334 -0.39 -25.29 6.35
C THR A 334 1.08 -24.94 6.08
N LEU A 335 1.81 -24.60 7.15
CA LEU A 335 3.26 -24.37 7.06
C LEU A 335 4.00 -25.68 6.72
N GLU A 336 3.51 -26.81 7.22
CA GLU A 336 3.98 -28.16 6.91
C GLU A 336 3.90 -28.47 5.40
N LEU A 337 2.75 -28.19 4.78
CA LEU A 337 2.56 -28.34 3.34
C LEU A 337 3.39 -27.34 2.53
N GLU A 338 3.55 -26.11 3.01
CA GLU A 338 4.39 -25.10 2.34
C GLU A 338 5.88 -25.49 2.36
N ILE A 339 6.38 -26.03 3.48
CA ILE A 339 7.72 -26.62 3.58
C ILE A 339 7.87 -27.80 2.62
N ALA A 340 6.90 -28.72 2.58
CA ALA A 340 6.94 -29.89 1.69
C ALA A 340 6.89 -29.51 0.20
N GLU A 341 6.08 -28.51 -0.18
CA GLU A 341 6.08 -27.95 -1.54
C GLU A 341 7.39 -27.20 -1.85
N SER A 342 8.06 -26.61 -0.85
CA SER A 342 9.36 -25.95 -1.04
C SER A 342 10.49 -26.95 -1.28
N ASP A 343 10.53 -28.09 -0.57
CA ASP A 343 11.51 -29.16 -0.85
C ASP A 343 11.32 -29.71 -2.28
N VAL A 344 10.09 -29.87 -2.76
CA VAL A 344 9.84 -30.23 -4.19
C VAL A 344 10.50 -29.23 -5.14
N LYS A 345 10.35 -27.92 -4.93
CA LYS A 345 11.00 -26.88 -5.76
C LYS A 345 12.53 -26.98 -5.70
N VAL A 346 13.11 -27.28 -4.53
CA VAL A 346 14.55 -27.50 -4.37
C VAL A 346 15.00 -28.73 -5.18
N LYS A 347 14.32 -29.87 -5.06
CA LYS A 347 14.67 -31.09 -5.80
C LYS A 347 14.50 -30.92 -7.31
N GLU A 348 13.50 -30.17 -7.76
CA GLU A 348 13.32 -29.86 -9.19
C GLU A 348 14.42 -28.96 -9.74
N ALA A 349 14.87 -27.95 -8.98
CA ALA A 349 16.02 -27.12 -9.36
C ALA A 349 17.34 -27.93 -9.33
N GLU A 350 17.54 -28.81 -8.34
CA GLU A 350 18.71 -29.71 -8.30
C GLU A 350 18.72 -30.66 -9.51
N LEU A 351 17.56 -31.17 -9.93
CA LEU A 351 17.42 -31.98 -11.14
C LEU A 351 17.71 -31.19 -12.42
N GLU A 352 17.28 -29.93 -12.51
CA GLU A 352 17.58 -29.05 -13.64
C GLU A 352 19.08 -28.79 -13.76
N LEU A 353 19.75 -28.50 -12.65
CA LEU A 353 21.21 -28.37 -12.59
C LEU A 353 21.93 -29.66 -13.04
N VAL A 354 21.56 -30.82 -12.49
CA VAL A 354 22.15 -32.12 -12.86
C VAL A 354 21.89 -32.46 -14.33
N LYS A 355 20.79 -31.99 -14.93
CA LYS A 355 20.52 -32.13 -16.38
C LYS A 355 21.37 -31.20 -17.24
N GLU A 356 21.61 -29.95 -16.83
CA GLU A 356 22.51 -29.04 -17.57
C GLU A 356 23.99 -29.48 -17.47
N GLU A 357 24.44 -29.92 -16.28
CA GLU A 357 25.80 -30.46 -16.08
C GLU A 357 26.04 -31.80 -16.82
N ALA A 358 24.98 -32.52 -17.20
CA ALA A 358 25.04 -33.77 -17.94
C ALA A 358 25.05 -33.62 -19.48
N LYS A 359 24.94 -32.40 -20.02
CA LYS A 359 25.00 -32.15 -21.47
C LYS A 359 26.45 -32.06 -21.95
N GLU A 360 26.69 -32.59 -23.15
CA GLU A 360 28.02 -32.56 -23.79
C GLU A 360 28.47 -31.13 -24.14
N SER A 361 27.53 -30.23 -24.46
CA SER A 361 27.77 -28.79 -24.62
C SER A 361 27.54 -28.03 -23.31
N GLN A 362 28.57 -28.02 -22.46
CA GLN A 362 28.55 -27.31 -21.18
C GLN A 362 28.48 -25.78 -21.39
N ASN A 363 27.27 -25.22 -21.36
CA ASN A 363 27.09 -23.77 -21.32
C ASN A 363 27.25 -23.28 -19.87
N GLU A 364 28.44 -22.73 -19.55
CA GLU A 364 28.77 -22.26 -18.21
C GLU A 364 27.77 -21.26 -17.63
N GLU A 365 27.22 -20.37 -18.47
CA GLU A 365 26.29 -19.34 -18.03
C GLU A 365 24.96 -19.96 -17.57
N LYS A 366 24.44 -20.96 -18.29
CA LYS A 366 23.27 -21.74 -17.87
C LYS A 366 23.53 -22.54 -16.60
N ILE A 367 24.73 -23.10 -16.44
CA ILE A 367 25.12 -23.82 -15.22
C ILE A 367 25.21 -22.84 -14.03
N LYS A 368 25.76 -21.64 -14.22
CA LYS A 368 25.78 -20.57 -13.20
C LYS A 368 24.36 -20.12 -12.81
N GLN A 369 23.47 -19.92 -13.78
CA GLN A 369 22.05 -19.60 -13.54
C GLN A 369 21.32 -20.73 -12.79
N ALA A 370 21.54 -21.99 -13.17
CA ALA A 370 20.95 -23.14 -12.48
C ALA A 370 21.46 -23.28 -11.03
N LYS A 371 22.75 -23.01 -10.78
CA LYS A 371 23.33 -22.99 -9.42
C LYS A 371 22.69 -21.90 -8.55
N ALA A 372 22.60 -20.67 -9.06
CA ALA A 372 21.93 -19.56 -8.35
C ALA A 372 20.44 -19.87 -8.07
N LYS A 373 19.74 -20.54 -8.99
CA LYS A 373 18.35 -20.99 -8.81
C LYS A 373 18.22 -22.03 -7.70
N VAL A 374 19.14 -23.00 -7.62
CA VAL A 374 19.19 -24.00 -6.53
C VAL A 374 19.45 -23.32 -5.18
N GLU A 375 20.41 -22.40 -5.12
CA GLU A 375 20.75 -21.65 -3.90
C GLU A 375 19.58 -20.80 -3.40
N SER A 376 18.92 -20.06 -4.30
CA SER A 376 17.71 -19.28 -4.01
C SER A 376 16.58 -20.16 -3.44
N LYS A 377 16.33 -21.35 -4.00
CA LYS A 377 15.30 -22.27 -3.48
C LYS A 377 15.68 -22.94 -2.16
N LYS A 378 16.97 -23.19 -1.91
CA LYS A 378 17.44 -23.65 -0.59
C LYS A 378 17.23 -22.58 0.47
N ALA A 379 17.54 -21.32 0.18
CA ALA A 379 17.27 -20.20 1.09
C ALA A 379 15.77 -20.03 1.39
N GLU A 380 14.88 -20.19 0.39
CA GLU A 380 13.42 -20.19 0.57
C GLU A 380 12.98 -21.33 1.53
N ALA A 381 13.50 -22.55 1.35
CA ALA A 381 13.20 -23.68 2.24
C ALA A 381 13.72 -23.48 3.67
N THR A 382 14.99 -23.07 3.85
CA THR A 382 15.57 -22.81 5.18
C THR A 382 14.83 -21.68 5.92
N ARG A 383 14.33 -20.66 5.20
CA ARG A 383 13.50 -19.61 5.81
C ARG A 383 12.19 -20.18 6.39
N LEU A 384 11.51 -21.06 5.68
CA LEU A 384 10.27 -21.69 6.15
C LEU A 384 10.52 -22.62 7.36
N GLU A 385 11.65 -23.33 7.37
CA GLU A 385 12.06 -24.17 8.50
C GLU A 385 12.40 -23.33 9.75
N ASN A 386 13.11 -22.21 9.59
CA ASN A 386 13.35 -21.26 10.67
C ASN A 386 12.03 -20.72 11.26
N ILE A 387 11.09 -20.29 10.41
CA ILE A 387 9.74 -19.84 10.82
C ILE A 387 9.02 -20.92 11.64
N LYS A 388 9.12 -22.20 11.24
CA LYS A 388 8.57 -23.32 12.02
C LYS A 388 9.23 -23.46 13.40
N THR A 389 10.56 -23.34 13.49
CA THR A 389 11.25 -23.41 14.78
C THR A 389 10.92 -22.24 15.70
N ASP A 390 10.81 -21.02 15.17
CA ASP A 390 10.51 -19.83 15.97
C ASP A 390 9.05 -19.81 16.43
N ARG A 391 8.11 -20.27 15.59
CA ARG A 391 6.72 -20.50 16.01
C ARG A 391 6.63 -21.52 17.16
N LYS A 392 7.41 -22.60 17.10
CA LYS A 392 7.46 -23.61 18.19
C LYS A 392 8.05 -23.03 19.48
N LYS A 393 9.11 -22.21 19.40
CA LYS A 393 9.67 -21.50 20.57
C LYS A 393 8.64 -20.55 21.19
N ALA A 394 7.95 -19.75 20.37
CA ALA A 394 6.91 -18.83 20.83
C ALA A 394 5.73 -19.56 21.48
N GLU A 395 5.34 -20.73 20.96
CA GLU A 395 4.30 -21.56 21.57
C GLU A 395 4.73 -22.16 22.92
N GLU A 396 5.97 -22.61 23.07
CA GLU A 396 6.51 -23.02 24.38
C GLU A 396 6.63 -21.86 25.36
N GLU A 397 7.05 -20.67 24.91
CA GLU A 397 7.15 -19.49 25.76
C GLU A 397 5.76 -19.03 26.23
N ALA A 398 4.75 -19.06 25.34
CA ALA A 398 3.36 -18.79 25.71
C ALA A 398 2.82 -19.81 26.72
N LYS A 399 3.12 -21.10 26.54
CA LYS A 399 2.77 -22.16 27.51
C LYS A 399 3.45 -21.97 28.87
N ARG A 400 4.71 -21.52 28.90
CA ARG A 400 5.42 -21.19 30.14
C ARG A 400 4.80 -19.98 30.85
N LYS A 401 4.49 -18.90 30.13
CA LYS A 401 3.84 -17.71 30.69
C LYS A 401 2.44 -18.00 31.24
N ALA A 402 1.64 -18.80 30.54
CA ALA A 402 0.33 -19.24 31.05
C ALA A 402 0.47 -20.07 32.35
N ALA A 403 1.43 -20.99 32.41
CA ALA A 403 1.72 -21.78 33.61
C ALA A 403 2.35 -20.96 34.76
N GLU A 404 2.88 -19.78 34.48
CA GLU A 404 3.39 -18.83 35.47
C GLU A 404 2.27 -17.91 36.00
N GLU A 405 1.38 -17.42 35.13
CA GLU A 405 0.18 -16.67 35.55
C GLU A 405 -0.77 -17.48 36.44
N ASP A 406 -0.96 -18.77 36.16
CA ASP A 406 -1.80 -19.62 37.02
C ASP A 406 -1.16 -19.90 38.39
N LYS A 407 0.17 -19.85 38.52
CA LYS A 407 0.86 -19.91 39.82
C LYS A 407 0.75 -18.62 40.64
N VAL A 408 0.52 -17.47 40.00
CA VAL A 408 0.36 -16.18 40.69
C VAL A 408 -1.04 -16.05 41.29
N LYS A 409 -2.04 -16.77 40.77
CA LYS A 409 -3.44 -16.74 41.26
C LYS A 409 -3.68 -17.50 42.57
N GLU A 410 -2.73 -18.30 43.05
CA GLU A 410 -2.92 -19.19 44.22
C GLU A 410 -2.41 -18.60 45.55
N LYS A 411 -2.13 -17.29 45.61
CA LYS A 411 -1.66 -16.61 46.84
C LYS A 411 -2.76 -15.68 47.41
N PRO A 412 -3.18 -15.84 48.69
CA PRO A 412 -4.22 -14.98 49.28
C PRO A 412 -3.80 -13.51 49.36
N ALA A 413 -4.73 -12.62 49.03
CA ALA A 413 -4.48 -11.17 49.01
C ALA A 413 -4.42 -10.55 50.42
N GLU A 414 -3.38 -9.77 50.68
CA GLU A 414 -3.22 -8.95 51.88
C GLU A 414 -3.87 -7.56 51.65
N GLN A 415 -4.62 -7.05 52.63
CA GLN A 415 -5.42 -5.82 52.46
C GLN A 415 -4.55 -4.54 52.46
N PRO A 416 -4.77 -3.59 51.53
CA PRO A 416 -4.13 -2.28 51.58
C PRO A 416 -4.83 -1.32 52.57
N GLN A 417 -4.04 -0.58 53.36
CA GLN A 417 -4.54 0.48 54.25
C GLN A 417 -5.00 1.73 53.47
N PRO A 418 -6.00 2.49 53.96
CA PRO A 418 -6.44 3.74 53.36
C PRO A 418 -5.61 4.96 53.83
N ALA A 419 -5.40 5.92 52.92
CA ALA A 419 -4.83 7.23 53.20
C ALA A 419 -5.93 8.30 53.49
N PRO A 420 -5.61 9.44 54.15
CA PRO A 420 -6.59 10.18 54.95
C PRO A 420 -7.34 11.30 54.22
N ALA A 421 -8.50 11.67 54.79
CA ALA A 421 -9.29 12.86 54.45
C ALA A 421 -9.29 13.87 55.65
N PRO A 422 -9.54 15.18 55.43
CA PRO A 422 -9.24 16.22 56.42
C PRO A 422 -10.32 16.40 57.51
N GLN A 423 -9.90 16.88 58.68
CA GLN A 423 -10.78 17.26 59.81
C GLN A 423 -11.46 18.62 59.59
N PRO A 424 -12.57 18.84 60.33
CA PRO A 424 -12.55 19.96 61.28
C PRO A 424 -13.04 19.59 62.70
N GLU A 425 -12.32 20.16 63.69
CA GLU A 425 -12.75 20.64 65.02
C GLU A 425 -13.50 19.74 66.05
N LYS A 426 -13.43 20.16 67.32
CA LYS A 426 -13.68 19.43 68.60
C LYS A 426 -14.59 20.33 69.50
N PRO A 427 -15.06 19.96 70.73
CA PRO A 427 -15.03 18.67 71.47
C PRO A 427 -16.30 18.28 72.32
N ALA A 428 -16.29 17.05 72.87
CA ALA A 428 -16.85 16.60 74.20
C ALA A 428 -18.40 16.43 74.41
N PRO A 429 -18.86 15.67 75.45
CA PRO A 429 -18.43 14.32 75.90
C PRO A 429 -19.57 13.29 76.22
N LYS A 430 -19.14 12.05 76.56
CA LYS A 430 -19.82 10.81 77.07
C LYS A 430 -20.70 11.03 78.35
N PRO A 431 -21.77 10.25 78.72
CA PRO A 431 -21.90 8.77 78.86
C PRO A 431 -23.20 8.15 78.24
N GLU A 432 -23.55 6.85 78.32
CA GLU A 432 -23.29 5.76 79.29
C GLU A 432 -23.58 4.35 78.68
N ASN A 433 -23.33 3.24 79.41
CA ASN A 433 -23.66 1.84 79.07
C ASN A 433 -23.84 1.07 80.41
N PRO A 434 -24.76 0.10 80.61
CA PRO A 434 -24.47 -1.31 80.21
C PRO A 434 -25.70 -2.26 79.98
N ALA A 435 -25.38 -3.54 79.70
CA ALA A 435 -26.22 -4.77 79.85
C ALA A 435 -27.34 -5.00 78.79
N GLU A 436 -27.74 -6.24 78.41
CA GLU A 436 -27.40 -7.59 78.90
C GLU A 436 -27.59 -8.68 77.78
N GLN A 437 -27.15 -9.93 78.01
CA GLN A 437 -27.42 -11.13 77.17
C GLN A 437 -28.72 -11.86 77.68
N PRO A 438 -29.20 -13.04 77.19
CA PRO A 438 -28.67 -14.01 76.19
C PRO A 438 -29.65 -14.75 75.22
N LYS A 439 -29.08 -15.28 74.14
CA LYS A 439 -29.17 -16.63 73.52
C LYS A 439 -30.39 -17.60 73.76
N ALA A 440 -31.17 -17.78 72.67
CA ALA A 440 -31.59 -19.03 71.98
C ALA A 440 -32.66 -20.04 72.51
N GLU A 441 -33.15 -20.84 71.53
CA GLU A 441 -33.91 -22.13 71.59
C GLU A 441 -35.44 -22.11 71.85
N LYS A 442 -36.31 -23.00 71.32
CA LYS A 442 -36.31 -23.88 70.10
C LYS A 442 -37.79 -24.34 69.76
N PRO A 443 -38.18 -25.56 69.29
CA PRO A 443 -39.25 -25.72 68.28
C PRO A 443 -40.56 -26.39 68.79
N ALA A 444 -41.50 -26.72 67.89
CA ALA A 444 -42.06 -28.08 67.66
C ALA A 444 -43.53 -28.14 67.14
N ASP A 445 -43.72 -29.02 66.15
CA ASP A 445 -44.84 -29.97 65.97
C ASP A 445 -46.30 -29.55 65.67
N GLN A 446 -47.07 -30.61 65.37
CA GLN A 446 -48.20 -30.66 64.45
C GLN A 446 -49.52 -30.97 65.19
N GLN A 447 -50.62 -30.93 64.41
CA GLN A 447 -51.69 -31.95 64.37
C GLN A 447 -53.10 -31.52 64.84
N ALA A 448 -53.97 -31.38 63.82
CA ALA A 448 -55.39 -31.77 63.64
C ALA A 448 -56.47 -31.66 64.76
N GLU A 449 -57.72 -31.71 64.25
CA GLU A 449 -59.05 -31.79 64.89
C GLU A 449 -59.75 -30.46 65.20
N GLU A 450 -61.07 -30.29 64.99
CA GLU A 450 -62.08 -30.97 64.12
C GLU A 450 -63.34 -30.09 64.14
N ASP A 451 -64.24 -30.15 63.14
CA ASP A 451 -65.69 -30.21 63.41
C ASP A 451 -66.50 -30.72 62.20
N TYR A 452 -67.70 -31.27 62.46
CA TYR A 452 -68.27 -32.37 61.68
C TYR A 452 -69.78 -32.20 61.33
N ALA A 453 -70.24 -32.94 60.32
CA ALA A 453 -71.66 -33.21 59.93
C ALA A 453 -72.52 -32.08 59.31
N ARG A 454 -73.49 -32.34 58.39
CA ARG A 454 -73.86 -33.56 57.62
C ARG A 454 -74.82 -33.26 56.42
N ARG A 455 -74.70 -34.06 55.35
CA ARG A 455 -75.76 -34.68 54.47
C ARG A 455 -76.91 -33.80 53.91
N SER A 456 -77.26 -33.92 52.62
CA SER A 456 -77.89 -35.15 52.06
C SER A 456 -77.53 -35.46 50.59
N GLU A 457 -77.76 -36.72 50.20
CA GLU A 457 -77.42 -37.31 48.89
C GLU A 457 -78.58 -37.29 47.86
N GLU A 458 -78.21 -37.44 46.59
CA GLU A 458 -78.99 -38.05 45.48
C GLU A 458 -80.42 -37.58 45.16
N GLU A 459 -80.57 -36.61 44.22
CA GLU A 459 -81.47 -36.77 43.05
C GLU A 459 -81.20 -35.70 41.96
N TYR A 460 -80.46 -36.05 40.88
CA TYR A 460 -80.87 -35.87 39.47
C TYR A 460 -79.74 -36.25 38.48
N ASN A 461 -79.83 -37.46 37.94
CA ASN A 461 -79.09 -37.85 36.74
C ASN A 461 -80.01 -37.63 35.52
N ARG A 462 -79.73 -36.65 34.65
CA ARG A 462 -80.17 -36.65 33.23
C ARG A 462 -79.50 -35.54 32.39
N LEU A 463 -79.13 -35.94 31.17
CA LEU A 463 -78.91 -35.20 29.90
C LEU A 463 -79.10 -33.65 29.92
N THR A 464 -78.30 -32.82 29.24
CA THR A 464 -77.49 -33.05 28.03
C THR A 464 -76.40 -31.97 27.82
N GLN A 465 -75.47 -32.26 26.90
CA GLN A 465 -74.38 -31.42 26.36
C GLN A 465 -74.64 -29.89 26.27
N GLN A 466 -73.74 -29.09 26.86
CA GLN A 466 -72.90 -28.10 26.16
C GLN A 466 -71.92 -27.40 27.13
N GLN A 467 -70.62 -27.49 26.86
CA GLN A 467 -69.58 -26.70 27.55
C GLN A 467 -69.13 -25.53 26.65
N PRO A 468 -69.21 -24.27 27.13
CA PRO A 468 -68.18 -23.27 26.88
C PRO A 468 -67.02 -23.43 27.90
N PRO A 469 -65.81 -22.95 27.58
CA PRO A 469 -64.58 -23.36 28.28
C PRO A 469 -64.39 -22.72 29.66
N LYS A 470 -63.54 -23.37 30.46
CA LYS A 470 -63.10 -22.92 31.80
C LYS A 470 -62.48 -21.52 31.75
N THR A 471 -62.84 -20.69 32.73
CA THR A 471 -62.08 -19.50 33.11
C THR A 471 -60.67 -19.90 33.57
N GLU A 472 -59.65 -19.46 32.83
CA GLU A 472 -58.28 -19.57 33.29
C GLU A 472 -57.97 -18.53 34.37
N LYS A 473 -57.22 -18.98 35.38
CA LYS A 473 -56.67 -18.19 36.47
C LYS A 473 -55.77 -17.08 35.90
N PRO A 474 -55.89 -15.80 36.33
CA PRO A 474 -55.01 -14.74 35.84
C PRO A 474 -53.54 -15.11 36.05
N ALA A 475 -52.75 -15.04 34.98
CA ALA A 475 -51.32 -15.29 35.05
C ALA A 475 -50.64 -14.25 35.97
N GLN A 476 -49.71 -14.71 36.80
CA GLN A 476 -48.83 -13.79 37.53
C GLN A 476 -48.04 -12.95 36.51
N PRO A 477 -47.84 -11.64 36.75
CA PRO A 477 -46.99 -10.83 35.90
C PRO A 477 -45.57 -11.41 35.92
N SER A 478 -45.09 -11.88 34.77
CA SER A 478 -43.69 -12.25 34.60
C SER A 478 -42.84 -11.01 34.82
N THR A 479 -41.79 -11.13 35.63
CA THR A 479 -40.82 -10.04 35.79
C THR A 479 -40.18 -9.76 34.43
N PRO A 480 -40.14 -8.49 33.98
CA PRO A 480 -39.61 -8.16 32.66
C PRO A 480 -38.13 -8.58 32.59
N LYS A 481 -37.75 -9.28 31.52
CA LYS A 481 -36.34 -9.55 31.22
C LYS A 481 -35.66 -8.20 30.98
N THR A 482 -34.60 -7.91 31.74
CA THR A 482 -33.79 -6.68 31.58
C THR A 482 -32.30 -7.02 31.56
N GLY A 483 -31.52 -6.18 30.88
CA GLY A 483 -30.08 -6.34 30.69
C GLY A 483 -29.70 -7.44 29.70
N TRP A 484 -28.44 -7.86 29.75
CA TRP A 484 -27.92 -8.95 28.94
C TRP A 484 -28.53 -10.30 29.35
N LYS A 485 -28.96 -11.09 28.36
CA LYS A 485 -29.46 -12.46 28.50
C LYS A 485 -28.85 -13.35 27.42
N GLN A 486 -28.51 -14.57 27.78
CA GLN A 486 -28.07 -15.59 26.82
C GLN A 486 -29.23 -16.57 26.57
N GLU A 487 -29.65 -16.71 25.32
CA GLU A 487 -30.77 -17.56 24.91
C GLU A 487 -30.33 -18.37 23.68
N ASN A 488 -30.46 -19.70 23.73
CA ASN A 488 -29.97 -20.63 22.69
C ASN A 488 -28.50 -20.40 22.28
N GLY A 489 -27.64 -20.02 23.23
CA GLY A 489 -26.22 -19.72 23.01
C GLY A 489 -25.91 -18.30 22.53
N MET A 490 -26.92 -17.57 22.01
CA MET A 490 -26.78 -16.20 21.53
C MET A 490 -27.04 -15.18 22.65
N TRP A 491 -26.33 -14.05 22.62
CA TRP A 491 -26.56 -12.95 23.57
C TRP A 491 -27.56 -11.94 23.00
N TYR A 492 -28.47 -11.48 23.86
CA TYR A 492 -29.47 -10.46 23.61
C TYR A 492 -29.41 -9.41 24.72
N PHE A 493 -29.86 -8.19 24.44
CA PHE A 493 -30.01 -7.15 25.44
C PHE A 493 -31.46 -6.69 25.51
N TYR A 494 -32.03 -6.67 26.71
CA TYR A 494 -33.37 -6.15 26.96
C TYR A 494 -33.29 -4.84 27.74
N ASN A 495 -33.99 -3.82 27.25
CA ASN A 495 -34.12 -2.51 27.90
C ASN A 495 -34.93 -2.61 29.20
N THR A 496 -34.98 -1.53 29.98
CA THR A 496 -35.68 -1.49 31.27
C THR A 496 -37.20 -1.66 31.16
N ASP A 497 -37.78 -1.41 30.00
CA ASP A 497 -39.19 -1.65 29.65
C ASP A 497 -39.47 -3.09 29.17
N GLY A 498 -38.44 -3.94 29.08
CA GLY A 498 -38.51 -5.30 28.54
C GLY A 498 -38.43 -5.41 27.02
N SER A 499 -38.30 -4.30 26.29
CA SER A 499 -38.09 -4.31 24.84
C SER A 499 -36.69 -4.83 24.47
N MET A 500 -36.57 -5.53 23.34
CA MET A 500 -35.29 -6.07 22.88
C MET A 500 -34.52 -5.02 22.05
N ALA A 501 -33.26 -4.78 22.39
CA ALA A 501 -32.41 -3.84 21.67
C ALA A 501 -31.95 -4.40 20.31
N THR A 502 -31.82 -3.51 19.33
CA THR A 502 -31.27 -3.78 17.98
C THR A 502 -30.39 -2.60 17.55
N GLY A 503 -29.45 -2.83 16.64
CA GLY A 503 -28.48 -1.83 16.21
C GLY A 503 -27.36 -1.60 17.23
N TRP A 504 -26.79 -0.40 17.22
CA TRP A 504 -25.71 -0.01 18.14
C TRP A 504 -26.23 0.21 19.56
N LEU A 505 -25.62 -0.46 20.53
CA LEU A 505 -25.89 -0.32 21.96
C LEU A 505 -24.60 0.12 22.67
N GLN A 506 -24.68 1.18 23.47
CA GLN A 506 -23.62 1.50 24.44
C GLN A 506 -24.01 0.94 25.81
N ASN A 507 -23.15 0.10 26.40
CA ASN A 507 -23.35 -0.47 27.72
C ASN A 507 -22.03 -0.51 28.49
N ASN A 508 -22.02 -0.01 29.72
CA ASN A 508 -20.84 0.04 30.60
C ASN A 508 -19.56 0.61 29.92
N GLY A 509 -19.72 1.66 29.10
CA GLY A 509 -18.62 2.30 28.38
C GLY A 509 -18.17 1.60 27.09
N SER A 510 -18.61 0.36 26.84
CA SER A 510 -18.35 -0.39 25.61
C SER A 510 -19.48 -0.23 24.61
N TRP A 511 -19.15 -0.26 23.32
CA TRP A 511 -20.12 -0.35 22.23
C TRP A 511 -20.30 -1.79 21.79
N TYR A 512 -21.54 -2.16 21.48
CA TYR A 512 -21.97 -3.47 21.00
C TYR A 512 -22.89 -3.26 19.80
N TYR A 513 -23.01 -4.29 18.96
CA TYR A 513 -24.01 -4.29 17.88
C TYR A 513 -24.93 -5.50 18.03
N LEU A 514 -26.24 -5.24 18.09
CA LEU A 514 -27.29 -6.24 18.09
C LEU A 514 -27.88 -6.31 16.68
N ASN A 515 -27.93 -7.49 16.09
CA ASN A 515 -28.50 -7.68 14.75
C ASN A 515 -30.01 -7.38 14.74
N SER A 516 -30.64 -7.37 13.56
CA SER A 516 -32.09 -7.12 13.41
C SER A 516 -32.98 -8.12 14.16
N ASN A 517 -32.47 -9.30 14.48
CA ASN A 517 -33.12 -10.31 15.33
C ASN A 517 -32.77 -10.16 16.83
N GLY A 518 -32.09 -9.10 17.24
CA GLY A 518 -31.62 -8.82 18.59
C GLY A 518 -30.35 -9.56 19.03
N ALA A 519 -29.83 -10.49 18.23
CA ALA A 519 -28.66 -11.27 18.61
C ALA A 519 -27.37 -10.47 18.45
N MET A 520 -26.51 -10.48 19.47
CA MET A 520 -25.22 -9.78 19.49
C MET A 520 -24.28 -10.26 18.37
N ALA A 521 -23.68 -9.31 17.66
CA ALA A 521 -22.69 -9.56 16.62
C ALA A 521 -21.28 -9.71 17.20
N THR A 522 -20.47 -10.52 16.53
CA THR A 522 -19.02 -10.71 16.77
C THR A 522 -18.30 -10.78 15.41
N GLY A 523 -17.01 -10.48 15.39
CA GLY A 523 -16.20 -10.39 14.17
C GLY A 523 -16.45 -9.10 13.38
N TRP A 524 -16.20 -9.16 12.07
CA TRP A 524 -16.36 -8.01 11.17
C TRP A 524 -17.83 -7.67 10.90
N LEU A 525 -18.19 -6.41 11.09
CA LEU A 525 -19.50 -5.83 10.79
C LEU A 525 -19.32 -4.71 9.76
N GLN A 526 -20.09 -4.76 8.68
CA GLN A 526 -20.28 -3.59 7.81
C GLN A 526 -21.57 -2.86 8.21
N ASN A 527 -21.45 -1.59 8.58
CA ASN A 527 -22.58 -0.74 8.95
C ASN A 527 -22.42 0.65 8.32
N ASN A 528 -23.45 1.13 7.60
CA ASN A 528 -23.46 2.43 6.92
C ASN A 528 -22.22 2.71 6.05
N GLY A 529 -21.74 1.69 5.33
CA GLY A 529 -20.56 1.77 4.45
C GLY A 529 -19.20 1.73 5.16
N SER A 530 -19.16 1.78 6.49
CA SER A 530 -17.95 1.59 7.30
C SER A 530 -17.83 0.15 7.81
N TRP A 531 -16.59 -0.31 7.96
CA TRP A 531 -16.30 -1.58 8.63
C TRP A 531 -15.96 -1.35 10.10
N TYR A 532 -16.40 -2.25 10.96
CA TYR A 532 -16.16 -2.30 12.39
C TYR A 532 -15.76 -3.73 12.76
N TYR A 533 -15.07 -3.91 13.88
CA TYR A 533 -14.80 -5.23 14.44
C TYR A 533 -15.36 -5.33 15.85
N LEU A 534 -16.15 -6.36 16.10
CA LEU A 534 -16.69 -6.70 17.41
C LEU A 534 -15.88 -7.89 17.94
N ASN A 535 -15.28 -7.72 19.13
CA ASN A 535 -14.51 -8.76 19.79
C ASN A 535 -15.38 -10.00 20.13
N ALA A 536 -14.76 -11.08 20.58
CA ALA A 536 -15.49 -12.31 20.95
C ALA A 536 -16.53 -12.10 22.08
N ASN A 537 -16.35 -11.09 22.93
CA ASN A 537 -17.30 -10.66 23.96
C ASN A 537 -18.33 -9.62 23.44
N GLY A 538 -18.37 -9.35 22.13
CA GLY A 538 -19.24 -8.38 21.48
C GLY A 538 -18.80 -6.92 21.54
N SER A 539 -17.75 -6.57 22.30
CA SER A 539 -17.32 -5.17 22.40
C SER A 539 -16.63 -4.69 21.13
N MET A 540 -16.93 -3.48 20.68
CA MET A 540 -16.31 -2.86 19.52
C MET A 540 -14.82 -2.58 19.77
N ALA A 541 -13.97 -3.06 18.87
CA ALA A 541 -12.53 -2.82 18.90
C ALA A 541 -12.17 -1.40 18.43
N THR A 542 -11.08 -0.87 18.98
CA THR A 542 -10.41 0.38 18.57
C THR A 542 -8.89 0.17 18.62
N GLY A 543 -8.14 0.98 17.89
CA GLY A 543 -6.69 0.83 17.75
C GLY A 543 -6.28 -0.30 16.79
N TRP A 544 -5.07 -0.83 16.99
CA TRP A 544 -4.54 -1.92 16.18
C TRP A 544 -5.21 -3.26 16.48
N LEU A 545 -5.68 -3.93 15.44
CA LEU A 545 -6.26 -5.27 15.47
C LEU A 545 -5.44 -6.20 14.58
N GLN A 546 -5.01 -7.34 15.11
CA GLN A 546 -4.51 -8.44 14.29
C GLN A 546 -5.65 -9.45 14.05
N ASN A 547 -5.97 -9.72 12.79
CA ASN A 547 -7.02 -10.66 12.40
C ASN A 547 -6.56 -11.46 11.17
N ASN A 548 -6.60 -12.80 11.27
CA ASN A 548 -6.16 -13.73 10.21
C ASN A 548 -4.75 -13.45 9.64
N GLY A 549 -3.81 -13.04 10.51
CA GLY A 549 -2.42 -12.74 10.13
C GLY A 549 -2.19 -11.32 9.57
N SER A 550 -3.25 -10.61 9.20
CA SER A 550 -3.19 -9.21 8.77
C SER A 550 -3.41 -8.25 9.94
N TRP A 551 -2.76 -7.08 9.88
CA TRP A 551 -3.00 -5.97 10.80
C TRP A 551 -3.98 -4.97 10.20
N TYR A 552 -4.89 -4.48 11.03
CA TYR A 552 -5.89 -3.46 10.72
C TYR A 552 -5.82 -2.37 11.78
N TYR A 553 -6.29 -1.17 11.44
CA TYR A 553 -6.48 -0.10 12.43
C TYR A 553 -7.94 0.34 12.48
N LEU A 554 -8.52 0.31 13.68
CA LEU A 554 -9.86 0.80 13.96
C LEU A 554 -9.73 2.18 14.63
N ASN A 555 -10.36 3.19 14.08
CA ASN A 555 -10.36 4.55 14.62
C ASN A 555 -11.03 4.60 16.01
N ALA A 556 -10.94 5.74 16.70
CA ALA A 556 -11.55 5.91 18.03
C ALA A 556 -13.09 5.72 18.06
N ASN A 557 -13.76 5.90 16.91
CA ASN A 557 -15.18 5.62 16.71
C ASN A 557 -15.46 4.17 16.23
N GLY A 558 -14.45 3.30 16.21
CA GLY A 558 -14.50 1.92 15.76
C GLY A 558 -14.46 1.70 14.25
N SER A 559 -14.50 2.74 13.41
CA SER A 559 -14.46 2.56 11.96
C SER A 559 -13.07 2.16 11.48
N MET A 560 -12.98 1.17 10.60
CA MET A 560 -11.72 0.73 10.00
C MET A 560 -11.09 1.83 9.16
N ALA A 561 -9.81 2.11 9.39
CA ALA A 561 -9.02 3.07 8.64
C ALA A 561 -8.50 2.47 7.32
N THR A 562 -8.35 3.33 6.31
CA THR A 562 -7.69 3.04 5.03
C THR A 562 -6.83 4.24 4.63
N GLY A 563 -5.81 4.02 3.79
CA GLY A 563 -4.83 5.04 3.41
C GLY A 563 -3.76 5.28 4.48
N TRP A 564 -3.16 6.46 4.46
CA TRP A 564 -2.09 6.86 5.39
C TRP A 564 -2.63 7.11 6.80
N LEU A 565 -2.00 6.45 7.79
CA LEU A 565 -2.25 6.61 9.21
C LEU A 565 -0.97 7.09 9.90
N GLN A 566 -1.07 8.15 10.71
CA GLN A 566 -0.01 8.50 11.66
C GLN A 566 -0.35 7.94 13.04
N TYR A 567 0.54 7.14 13.62
CA TYR A 567 0.37 6.53 14.93
C TYR A 567 1.68 6.53 15.70
N ASN A 568 1.68 7.06 16.94
CA ASN A 568 2.85 7.19 17.82
C ASN A 568 4.10 7.81 17.16
N GLY A 569 3.91 8.74 16.22
CA GLY A 569 4.99 9.43 15.50
C GLY A 569 5.45 8.73 14.21
N SER A 570 5.11 7.46 14.02
CA SER A 570 5.36 6.72 12.78
C SER A 570 4.19 6.84 11.80
N TRP A 571 4.51 6.73 10.51
CA TRP A 571 3.51 6.61 9.44
C TRP A 571 3.33 5.15 9.03
N TYR A 572 2.09 4.76 8.79
CA TYR A 572 1.67 3.45 8.32
C TYR A 572 0.74 3.65 7.11
N TYR A 573 0.62 2.64 6.26
CA TYR A 573 -0.34 2.63 5.18
C TYR A 573 -1.27 1.43 5.30
N LEU A 574 -2.58 1.68 5.30
CA LEU A 574 -3.63 0.66 5.28
C LEU A 574 -4.18 0.60 3.85
N ASN A 575 -4.22 -0.59 3.27
CA ASN A 575 -4.76 -0.81 1.92
C ASN A 575 -6.27 -0.50 1.86
N ALA A 576 -6.85 -0.49 0.66
CA ALA A 576 -8.30 -0.27 0.48
C ALA A 576 -9.16 -1.28 1.25
N ASN A 577 -8.62 -2.47 1.48
CA ASN A 577 -9.19 -3.57 2.25
C ASN A 577 -8.90 -3.49 3.77
N GLY A 578 -8.21 -2.43 4.22
CA GLY A 578 -7.89 -2.14 5.62
C GLY A 578 -6.65 -2.82 6.19
N ASP A 579 -6.08 -3.78 5.47
CA ASP A 579 -4.84 -4.47 5.85
C ASP A 579 -3.62 -3.56 5.72
N MET A 580 -2.74 -3.61 6.71
CA MET A 580 -1.51 -2.84 6.77
C MET A 580 -0.49 -3.30 5.72
N ALA A 581 -0.05 -2.37 4.88
CA ALA A 581 0.97 -2.60 3.87
C ALA A 581 2.36 -2.75 4.49
N THR A 582 3.20 -3.57 3.84
CA THR A 582 4.63 -3.74 4.13
C THR A 582 5.39 -3.85 2.81
N GLY A 583 6.68 -3.54 2.80
CA GLY A 583 7.50 -3.48 1.60
C GLY A 583 7.28 -2.19 0.78
N TRP A 584 7.57 -2.29 -0.52
CA TRP A 584 7.44 -1.16 -1.45
C TRP A 584 5.98 -0.82 -1.76
N LEU A 585 5.61 0.45 -1.55
CA LEU A 585 4.31 1.03 -1.89
C LEU A 585 4.49 2.13 -2.93
N GLN A 586 3.74 2.07 -4.03
CA GLN A 586 3.60 3.21 -4.94
C GLN A 586 2.35 4.01 -4.59
N TYR A 587 2.50 5.29 -4.26
CA TYR A 587 1.39 6.17 -3.89
C TYR A 587 1.57 7.56 -4.53
N ASN A 588 0.54 8.03 -5.25
CA ASN A 588 0.54 9.30 -5.99
C ASN A 588 1.77 9.54 -6.90
N GLY A 589 2.34 8.48 -7.47
CA GLY A 589 3.51 8.53 -8.37
C GLY A 589 4.87 8.43 -7.66
N SER A 590 4.92 8.61 -6.34
CA SER A 590 6.13 8.37 -5.54
C SER A 590 6.17 6.93 -5.02
N TRP A 591 7.38 6.43 -4.78
CA TRP A 591 7.61 5.17 -4.07
C TRP A 591 7.92 5.43 -2.60
N TYR A 592 7.40 4.59 -1.72
CA TYR A 592 7.63 4.57 -0.28
C TYR A 592 8.02 3.16 0.12
N TYR A 593 8.69 2.99 1.24
CA TYR A 593 8.96 1.67 1.81
C TYR A 593 8.41 1.58 3.22
N LEU A 594 7.57 0.58 3.46
CA LEU A 594 7.03 0.24 4.78
C LEU A 594 7.84 -0.96 5.31
N ASN A 595 8.37 -0.87 6.52
CA ASN A 595 9.13 -1.94 7.14
C ASN A 595 8.24 -3.14 7.51
N ALA A 596 8.82 -4.22 8.03
CA ALA A 596 8.09 -5.45 8.35
C ALA A 596 7.04 -5.27 9.48
N ASN A 597 7.22 -4.27 10.34
CA ASN A 597 6.27 -3.80 11.35
C ASN A 597 5.28 -2.75 10.81
N GLY A 598 5.36 -2.40 9.52
CA GLY A 598 4.48 -1.46 8.81
C GLY A 598 4.85 0.02 8.92
N ASP A 599 5.89 0.40 9.68
CA ASP A 599 6.29 1.81 9.74
C ASP A 599 7.04 2.26 8.49
N MET A 600 6.83 3.50 8.09
CA MET A 600 7.42 4.09 6.90
C MET A 600 8.90 4.41 7.12
N ALA A 601 9.77 3.82 6.30
CA ALA A 601 11.20 4.06 6.31
C ALA A 601 11.55 5.47 5.80
N THR A 602 12.60 6.06 6.39
CA THR A 602 13.24 7.30 5.95
C THR A 602 14.76 7.12 6.02
N GLY A 603 15.52 7.90 5.25
CA GLY A 603 16.97 7.77 5.13
C GLY A 603 17.41 6.61 4.23
N TRP A 604 18.61 6.09 4.48
CA TRP A 604 19.19 4.98 3.72
C TRP A 604 18.52 3.65 4.04
N LEU A 605 18.05 2.95 3.01
CA LEU A 605 17.46 1.62 3.07
C LEU A 605 18.29 0.65 2.22
N GLN A 606 18.66 -0.51 2.77
CA GLN A 606 19.16 -1.62 1.97
C GLN A 606 18.03 -2.63 1.71
N ASN A 607 17.72 -2.91 0.45
CA ASN A 607 16.70 -3.86 0.05
C ASN A 607 17.22 -4.74 -1.09
N ASN A 608 17.18 -6.07 -0.91
CA ASN A 608 17.65 -7.07 -1.89
C ASN A 608 19.07 -6.80 -2.44
N GLY A 609 19.99 -6.35 -1.59
CA GLY A 609 21.38 -6.06 -1.95
C GLY A 609 21.63 -4.66 -2.54
N SER A 610 20.57 -3.96 -2.97
CA SER A 610 20.64 -2.57 -3.45
C SER A 610 20.40 -1.58 -2.31
N TRP A 611 21.09 -0.44 -2.37
CA TRP A 611 20.80 0.71 -1.51
C TRP A 611 19.81 1.66 -2.17
N TYR A 612 18.95 2.27 -1.37
CA TYR A 612 17.96 3.27 -1.74
C TYR A 612 18.00 4.39 -0.70
N TYR A 613 17.51 5.58 -1.07
CA TYR A 613 17.32 6.67 -0.12
C TYR A 613 15.87 7.12 -0.13
N LEU A 614 15.25 7.14 1.05
CA LEU A 614 13.92 7.66 1.28
C LEU A 614 14.06 9.04 1.93
N ASN A 615 13.41 10.05 1.38
CA ASN A 615 13.42 11.41 1.92
C ASN A 615 12.71 11.48 3.29
N ALA A 616 12.76 12.63 3.94
CA ALA A 616 12.13 12.83 5.25
C ALA A 616 10.60 12.60 5.24
N ASN A 617 9.94 12.76 4.08
CA ASN A 617 8.52 12.46 3.88
C ASN A 617 8.27 11.00 3.43
N GLY A 618 9.32 10.16 3.36
CA GLY A 618 9.27 8.75 2.97
C GLY A 618 9.33 8.47 1.46
N ASP A 619 9.29 9.50 0.62
CA ASP A 619 9.37 9.36 -0.83
C ASP A 619 10.79 8.98 -1.29
N MET A 620 10.91 8.00 -2.17
CA MET A 620 12.17 7.49 -2.70
C MET A 620 12.85 8.51 -3.62
N ALA A 621 14.08 8.88 -3.29
CA ALA A 621 14.90 9.79 -4.07
C ALA A 621 15.45 9.14 -5.35
N THR A 622 15.63 9.95 -6.39
CA THR A 622 16.32 9.61 -7.65
C THR A 622 17.22 10.78 -8.07
N GLY A 623 18.21 10.51 -8.92
CA GLY A 623 19.23 11.48 -9.32
C GLY A 623 20.27 11.75 -8.24
N TRP A 624 20.88 12.94 -8.27
CA TRP A 624 21.93 13.34 -7.33
C TRP A 624 21.39 13.63 -5.93
N LEU A 625 21.98 12.99 -4.93
CA LEU A 625 21.72 13.20 -3.50
C LEU A 625 23.00 13.67 -2.81
N GLN A 626 22.92 14.77 -2.05
CA GLN A 626 23.98 15.14 -1.11
C GLN A 626 23.63 14.63 0.29
N TYR A 627 24.50 13.82 0.89
CA TYR A 627 24.30 13.25 2.22
C TYR A 627 25.62 13.25 3.00
N ASN A 628 25.62 13.81 4.21
CA ASN A 628 26.79 13.94 5.10
C ASN A 628 28.06 14.49 4.42
N GLY A 629 27.90 15.43 3.48
CA GLY A 629 29.01 16.09 2.76
C GLY A 629 29.47 15.36 1.49
N SER A 630 29.06 14.11 1.28
CA SER A 630 29.33 13.35 0.05
C SER A 630 28.15 13.45 -0.93
N TRP A 631 28.44 13.32 -2.22
CA TRP A 631 27.43 13.14 -3.26
C TRP A 631 27.25 11.66 -3.58
N TYR A 632 26.02 11.27 -3.87
CA TYR A 632 25.59 9.93 -4.28
C TYR A 632 24.69 10.08 -5.50
N TYR A 633 24.65 9.07 -6.36
CA TYR A 633 23.73 9.02 -7.49
C TYR A 633 22.74 7.87 -7.32
N LEU A 634 21.44 8.17 -7.31
CA LEU A 634 20.36 7.20 -7.27
C LEU A 634 19.81 7.06 -8.69
N ASN A 635 19.79 5.84 -9.22
CA ASN A 635 19.26 5.57 -10.55
C ASN A 635 17.74 5.85 -10.64
N ALA A 636 17.18 5.84 -11.84
CA ALA A 636 15.74 6.11 -12.05
C ALA A 636 14.79 5.12 -11.34
N ASN A 637 15.27 3.92 -11.01
CA ASN A 637 14.59 2.91 -10.19
C ASN A 637 14.86 3.08 -8.67
N GLY A 638 15.56 4.14 -8.27
CA GLY A 638 15.97 4.45 -6.89
C GLY A 638 17.23 3.75 -6.39
N SER A 639 17.80 2.78 -7.11
CA SER A 639 18.98 2.06 -6.61
C SER A 639 20.24 2.93 -6.72
N MET A 640 21.00 3.02 -5.63
CA MET A 640 22.29 3.72 -5.59
C MET A 640 23.26 3.13 -6.62
N ALA A 641 23.89 4.02 -7.40
CA ALA A 641 24.93 3.65 -8.35
C ALA A 641 26.30 3.52 -7.67
N THR A 642 27.12 2.64 -8.22
CA THR A 642 28.56 2.55 -7.98
C THR A 642 29.28 2.59 -9.33
N ASP A 643 30.58 2.82 -9.31
CA ASP A 643 31.46 2.93 -10.47
C ASP A 643 31.07 4.09 -11.41
N TRP A 644 31.20 3.91 -12.73
CA TRP A 644 31.03 4.96 -13.71
C TRP A 644 29.54 5.29 -13.96
N VAL A 645 29.16 6.54 -13.72
CA VAL A 645 27.84 7.10 -14.07
C VAL A 645 28.02 8.19 -15.12
N LYS A 646 27.20 8.16 -16.17
CA LYS A 646 27.07 9.27 -17.11
C LYS A 646 25.76 10.01 -16.83
N ASP A 647 25.87 11.31 -16.54
CA ASP A 647 24.73 12.21 -16.42
C ASP A 647 24.87 13.34 -17.46
N GLY A 648 23.89 13.41 -18.36
CA GLY A 648 23.99 14.15 -19.62
C GLY A 648 25.23 13.74 -20.44
N ASP A 649 26.13 14.69 -20.67
CA ASP A 649 27.41 14.48 -21.35
C ASP A 649 28.61 14.32 -20.42
N THR A 650 28.40 14.38 -19.11
CA THR A 650 29.47 14.32 -18.11
C THR A 650 29.56 12.93 -17.49
N TRP A 651 30.78 12.41 -17.36
CA TRP A 651 31.07 11.19 -16.60
C TRP A 651 31.50 11.53 -15.17
N TYR A 652 31.08 10.69 -14.25
CA TYR A 652 31.36 10.74 -12.81
C TYR A 652 31.77 9.34 -12.36
N TYR A 653 32.52 9.24 -11.26
CA TYR A 653 32.88 7.96 -10.65
C TYR A 653 32.43 7.91 -9.18
N LEU A 654 31.59 6.93 -8.88
CA LEU A 654 31.06 6.64 -7.55
C LEU A 654 31.85 5.46 -6.98
N GLU A 655 32.31 5.57 -5.75
CA GLU A 655 33.04 4.50 -5.07
C GLU A 655 32.10 3.32 -4.73
N ALA A 656 32.64 2.18 -4.26
CA ALA A 656 31.82 1.05 -3.80
C ALA A 656 30.88 1.39 -2.63
N SER A 657 31.16 2.49 -1.91
CA SER A 657 30.29 3.09 -0.88
C SER A 657 29.14 3.94 -1.47
N GLY A 658 29.12 4.16 -2.79
CA GLY A 658 28.26 5.09 -3.49
C GLY A 658 28.71 6.56 -3.46
N ALA A 659 29.78 6.89 -2.73
CA ALA A 659 30.27 8.26 -2.63
C ALA A 659 31.01 8.70 -3.91
N MET A 660 30.67 9.88 -4.43
CA MET A 660 31.29 10.45 -5.63
C MET A 660 32.71 10.94 -5.34
N LYS A 661 33.67 10.54 -6.19
CA LYS A 661 35.01 11.14 -6.18
C LYS A 661 34.96 12.58 -6.70
N ALA A 662 35.73 13.47 -6.06
CA ALA A 662 35.95 14.84 -6.51
C ALA A 662 37.39 15.29 -6.22
N SER A 663 37.89 16.27 -7.00
CA SER A 663 39.21 16.90 -6.89
C SER A 663 40.39 15.93 -6.70
N GLN A 664 40.41 14.82 -7.45
CA GLN A 664 41.43 13.78 -7.25
C GLN A 664 41.75 12.98 -8.51
N TRP A 665 42.99 12.51 -8.57
CA TRP A 665 43.41 11.40 -9.43
C TRP A 665 43.05 10.07 -8.77
N PHE A 666 42.58 9.11 -9.56
CA PHE A 666 42.26 7.75 -9.11
C PHE A 666 42.49 6.73 -10.24
N LYS A 667 42.59 5.44 -9.87
CA LYS A 667 42.90 4.34 -10.79
C LYS A 667 41.71 3.40 -10.94
N VAL A 668 41.35 3.05 -12.17
CA VAL A 668 40.35 2.01 -12.49
C VAL A 668 40.94 1.10 -13.57
N SER A 669 40.98 -0.22 -13.33
CA SER A 669 41.53 -1.22 -14.27
C SER A 669 42.88 -0.82 -14.87
N ASP A 670 43.83 -0.50 -13.98
CA ASP A 670 45.18 -0.03 -14.26
C ASP A 670 45.35 1.30 -15.02
N LYS A 671 44.26 2.00 -15.36
CA LYS A 671 44.28 3.32 -15.98
C LYS A 671 44.02 4.42 -14.94
N TRP A 672 44.69 5.56 -15.10
CA TRP A 672 44.49 6.73 -14.24
C TRP A 672 43.49 7.72 -14.86
N TYR A 673 42.64 8.28 -14.02
CA TYR A 673 41.59 9.23 -14.36
C TYR A 673 41.60 10.38 -13.36
N TYR A 674 41.14 11.57 -13.78
CA TYR A 674 40.97 12.73 -12.90
C TYR A 674 39.54 13.24 -12.94
N VAL A 675 38.98 13.51 -11.76
CA VAL A 675 37.70 14.21 -11.59
C VAL A 675 37.91 15.54 -10.88
N ASN A 676 37.26 16.60 -11.40
CA ASN A 676 37.38 17.95 -10.86
C ASN A 676 36.56 18.12 -9.55
N GLY A 677 36.52 19.35 -9.01
CA GLY A 677 35.79 19.64 -7.76
C GLY A 677 34.27 19.49 -7.81
N LEU A 678 33.68 19.28 -8.99
CA LEU A 678 32.27 18.92 -9.19
C LEU A 678 32.09 17.41 -9.47
N GLY A 679 33.16 16.62 -9.39
CA GLY A 679 33.18 15.19 -9.71
C GLY A 679 33.18 14.86 -11.20
N ALA A 680 33.22 15.87 -12.07
CA ALA A 680 33.20 15.67 -13.52
C ALA A 680 34.57 15.19 -14.03
N LEU A 681 34.55 14.13 -14.84
CA LEU A 681 35.72 13.55 -15.50
C LEU A 681 36.37 14.57 -16.45
N ALA A 682 37.68 14.78 -16.28
CA ALA A 682 38.47 15.52 -17.26
C ALA A 682 38.71 14.68 -18.51
N VAL A 683 38.36 15.21 -19.69
CA VAL A 683 38.57 14.56 -21.00
C VAL A 683 39.23 15.54 -21.98
N ASN A 684 40.07 15.03 -22.88
CA ASN A 684 40.76 15.81 -23.94
C ASN A 684 41.46 17.09 -23.43
N THR A 685 42.09 17.04 -22.26
CA THR A 685 42.66 18.20 -21.59
C THR A 685 43.97 17.84 -20.88
N THR A 686 44.58 18.82 -20.19
CA THR A 686 45.76 18.63 -19.35
C THR A 686 45.42 19.00 -17.91
N VAL A 687 45.74 18.12 -16.96
CA VAL A 687 45.53 18.32 -15.52
C VAL A 687 46.88 18.10 -14.82
N ASP A 688 47.32 19.05 -14.00
CA ASP A 688 48.60 19.00 -13.26
C ASP A 688 49.84 18.70 -14.13
N GLY A 689 49.78 19.04 -15.42
CA GLY A 689 50.83 18.74 -16.42
C GLY A 689 50.66 17.42 -17.17
N TYR A 690 49.74 16.55 -16.74
CA TYR A 690 49.43 15.26 -17.36
C TYR A 690 48.28 15.37 -18.36
N ARG A 691 48.43 14.79 -19.55
CA ARG A 691 47.41 14.83 -20.60
C ARG A 691 46.41 13.69 -20.44
N VAL A 692 45.11 13.97 -20.56
CA VAL A 692 44.05 12.95 -20.59
C VAL A 692 43.38 12.89 -21.96
N ASN A 693 43.06 11.67 -22.41
CA ASN A 693 42.46 11.42 -23.73
C ASN A 693 40.92 11.62 -23.72
N ALA A 694 40.24 11.22 -24.80
CA ALA A 694 38.79 11.35 -24.93
C ALA A 694 37.98 10.48 -23.95
N ASN A 695 38.58 9.42 -23.42
CA ASN A 695 38.01 8.56 -22.37
C ASN A 695 38.37 9.05 -20.96
N GLY A 696 39.11 10.18 -20.84
CA GLY A 696 39.63 10.69 -19.57
C GLY A 696 40.82 9.91 -19.00
N GLU A 697 41.38 8.98 -19.78
CA GLU A 697 42.53 8.17 -19.38
C GLU A 697 43.81 9.02 -19.51
N TRP A 698 44.67 9.00 -18.48
CA TRP A 698 46.02 9.58 -18.57
C TRP A 698 46.80 8.91 -19.71
N VAL A 699 47.36 9.74 -20.58
CA VAL A 699 48.30 9.36 -21.63
C VAL A 699 49.62 10.11 -21.42
N ASN A 700 50.72 9.40 -21.63
CA ASN A 700 52.09 9.89 -21.45
C ASN A 700 52.64 10.47 -22.76
#